data_AF-A0A319B5H1-F1
#
_entry.id   AF-A0A319B5H1-F1
#
_cell.length_a   1.000
_cell.length_b   1.000
_cell.length_c   1.000
_cell.angle_alpha   90.00
_cell.angle_beta   90.00
_cell.angle_gamma   90.00
#
_symmetry.space_group_name_H-M   'P 1'
#
loop_
_entity.id
_entity.type
_entity.pdbx_description
1 polymer ?
#
loop_
_entity_poly.entity_id
_entity_poly.type
_entity_poly.pdbx_seq_one_letter_code
_entity_poly.pdbx_strand_id
1 'polypeptide(L)'
;MTTVIAEGLEKAHEAVMTAASKNKKTVDLERDLVDVTTNQRQTTDHGVPISNTDNWLRSVDDRCTGPSLLEDQIAREKRIPECVVHARGTGAFGNFKLLENCEDVTYAKVLTNTSRNTPVFVRFSTVQGSKGSADTVRDVRGFATKFYTDEGNWDLVRNNIPVFFIQDAIKFPDFVHAVKPEPHNEVPQAQTAHNNFWDFCYLHPEATHMFMWAMSDRAIPQSYRMMQGFGVNTFLLINKEGKRYLDLLIQTIPEEKQDDFEFNILDATKIWPEDLVPPRTIGVLELNRNVDEFFPQTEQVAFYTSHIIPGINFSDDPLLQGRNFSYFDTQISRLGINWEELPINRPVCPVLNHNRDGAMKHRITKGSINYWPNRFEAAKPDEPAPQGAFGFELDHCDDHIVYERMAGKCLAEINLTLAQQVAEVVGALILQKALMANHGRKTIYLSQTEFPPKTPTIASRRIAIMIGDRYDPVAYKGIQTAVKVAGALLFVIGTKRSPIYADGESKETLQGIIADHQYDGQRSTMFDATFIPGGPHVETLRKNGQIRYWIAETFGHLKPLAGMGEAAELMKEALGSVLDVQVVTNSNAQPVEWYGVVTAGGVQKPESFKESVEIAKGAKDFVGMFFYQIAQHRNYQRELDGLSSTVAW
;
A
#
# COMPACT_ATOMS: atom_id res chain seq x y z
N MET A 1 -27.11 6.40 -31.34
CA MET A 1 -25.86 6.98 -31.88
C MET A 1 -24.92 7.44 -30.76
N THR A 2 -25.41 8.08 -29.70
CA THR A 2 -24.61 8.58 -28.56
C THR A 2 -23.88 7.48 -27.77
N THR A 3 -24.48 6.29 -27.62
CA THR A 3 -23.89 5.12 -26.92
C THR A 3 -22.73 4.49 -27.69
N VAL A 4 -22.83 4.41 -29.03
CA VAL A 4 -21.78 3.86 -29.90
C VAL A 4 -20.57 4.79 -29.99
N ILE A 5 -20.80 6.10 -29.93
CA ILE A 5 -19.72 7.10 -29.86
C ILE A 5 -19.02 7.06 -28.50
N ALA A 6 -19.77 6.82 -27.41
CA ALA A 6 -19.20 6.66 -26.06
C ALA A 6 -18.33 5.40 -25.93
N GLU A 7 -18.80 4.25 -26.42
CA GLU A 7 -18.00 3.01 -26.49
C GLU A 7 -16.76 3.17 -27.39
N GLY A 8 -16.91 3.89 -28.52
CA GLY A 8 -15.78 4.19 -29.41
C GLY A 8 -14.73 5.09 -28.76
N LEU A 9 -15.16 6.07 -27.96
CA LEU A 9 -14.26 6.93 -27.18
C LEU A 9 -13.60 6.19 -26.03
N GLU A 10 -14.33 5.32 -25.32
CA GLU A 10 -13.77 4.47 -24.27
C GLU A 10 -12.72 3.51 -24.83
N LYS A 11 -13.01 2.81 -25.93
CA LYS A 11 -12.04 1.93 -26.59
C LYS A 11 -10.84 2.68 -27.13
N ALA A 12 -11.02 3.90 -27.65
CA ALA A 12 -9.90 4.74 -28.08
C ALA A 12 -9.06 5.22 -26.89
N HIS A 13 -9.70 5.61 -25.79
CA HIS A 13 -9.03 5.99 -24.55
C HIS A 13 -8.26 4.82 -23.93
N GLU A 14 -8.86 3.63 -23.91
CA GLU A 14 -8.26 2.39 -23.43
C GLU A 14 -7.09 1.94 -24.32
N ALA A 15 -7.21 2.07 -25.65
CA ALA A 15 -6.12 1.79 -26.59
C ALA A 15 -4.96 2.77 -26.45
N VAL A 16 -5.23 4.06 -26.23
CA VAL A 16 -4.20 5.09 -25.99
C VAL A 16 -3.49 4.85 -24.65
N MET A 17 -4.24 4.53 -23.59
CA MET A 17 -3.67 4.19 -22.29
C MET A 17 -2.84 2.89 -22.36
N THR A 18 -3.29 1.90 -23.12
CA THR A 18 -2.57 0.63 -23.35
C THR A 18 -1.28 0.86 -24.13
N ALA A 19 -1.30 1.69 -25.18
CA ALA A 19 -0.11 2.03 -25.97
C ALA A 19 0.91 2.87 -25.17
N ALA A 20 0.45 3.79 -24.33
CA ALA A 20 1.29 4.58 -23.42
C ALA A 20 1.88 3.74 -22.25
N SER A 21 1.29 2.57 -21.97
CA SER A 21 1.64 1.67 -20.86
C SER A 21 2.61 0.54 -21.22
N LYS A 22 2.95 0.35 -22.51
CA LYS A 22 3.85 -0.73 -22.95
C LYS A 22 5.30 -0.47 -22.52
N ASN A 23 5.67 -0.99 -21.36
CA ASN A 23 7.03 -1.06 -20.88
C ASN A 23 7.64 -2.45 -21.14
N LYS A 24 8.96 -2.62 -20.93
CA LYS A 24 9.66 -3.89 -21.22
C LYS A 24 9.04 -5.09 -20.50
N LYS A 25 8.50 -4.89 -19.28
CA LYS A 25 7.88 -5.98 -18.53
C LYS A 25 6.53 -6.38 -19.10
N THR A 26 5.70 -5.43 -19.52
CA THR A 26 4.42 -5.73 -20.17
C THR A 26 4.64 -6.53 -21.45
N VAL A 27 5.62 -6.15 -22.28
CA VAL A 27 5.99 -6.90 -23.50
C VAL A 27 6.50 -8.31 -23.18
N ASP A 28 7.27 -8.48 -22.11
CA ASP A 28 7.75 -9.79 -21.65
C ASP A 28 6.60 -10.76 -21.28
N LEU A 29 5.51 -10.22 -20.71
CA LEU A 29 4.33 -10.97 -20.27
C LEU A 29 3.40 -11.36 -21.42
N GLU A 30 3.41 -10.64 -22.55
CA GLU A 30 2.47 -10.86 -23.66
C GLU A 30 2.48 -12.31 -24.19
N ARG A 31 3.63 -13.00 -24.12
CA ARG A 31 3.76 -14.39 -24.57
C ARG A 31 3.10 -15.42 -23.65
N ASP A 32 2.74 -15.03 -22.43
CA ASP A 32 2.11 -15.89 -21.43
C ASP A 32 0.61 -15.55 -21.25
N LEU A 33 0.09 -14.53 -21.97
CA LEU A 33 -1.31 -14.11 -21.90
C LEU A 33 -2.20 -14.93 -22.86
N VAL A 34 -3.36 -15.36 -22.37
CA VAL A 34 -4.41 -16.04 -23.15
C VAL A 34 -5.71 -15.26 -23.04
N ASP A 35 -6.29 -14.89 -24.18
CA ASP A 35 -7.58 -14.19 -24.25
C ASP A 35 -8.74 -15.18 -24.40
N VAL A 36 -9.50 -15.33 -23.32
CA VAL A 36 -10.67 -16.21 -23.23
C VAL A 36 -11.91 -15.67 -23.96
N THR A 37 -11.89 -14.43 -24.43
CA THR A 37 -13.01 -13.80 -25.16
C THR A 37 -12.98 -14.07 -26.66
N THR A 38 -11.96 -14.79 -27.13
CA THR A 38 -11.84 -15.20 -28.53
C THR A 38 -12.85 -16.32 -28.88
N ASN A 39 -13.11 -16.54 -30.17
CA ASN A 39 -14.01 -17.61 -30.65
C ASN A 39 -13.40 -19.04 -30.56
N GLN A 40 -12.41 -19.25 -29.70
CA GLN A 40 -11.78 -20.56 -29.52
C GLN A 40 -12.67 -21.49 -28.68
N ARG A 41 -12.63 -22.79 -28.97
CA ARG A 41 -13.37 -23.80 -28.19
C ARG A 41 -12.64 -24.08 -26.88
N GLN A 42 -13.38 -24.38 -25.80
CA GLN A 42 -12.77 -24.85 -24.56
C GLN A 42 -12.04 -26.17 -24.78
N THR A 43 -10.88 -26.32 -24.14
CA THR A 43 -10.07 -27.53 -24.17
C THR A 43 -9.64 -27.94 -22.78
N THR A 44 -9.19 -29.18 -22.61
CA THR A 44 -8.36 -29.59 -21.47
C THR A 44 -6.98 -28.89 -21.53
N ASP A 45 -6.19 -28.96 -20.45
CA ASP A 45 -4.83 -28.39 -20.41
C ASP A 45 -3.88 -29.07 -21.42
N HIS A 46 -4.21 -30.28 -21.88
CA HIS A 46 -3.52 -30.99 -22.95
C HIS A 46 -4.18 -30.82 -24.34
N GLY A 47 -5.08 -29.85 -24.49
CA GLY A 47 -5.56 -29.35 -25.79
C GLY A 47 -6.72 -30.13 -26.42
N VAL A 48 -7.41 -31.01 -25.69
CA VAL A 48 -8.55 -31.78 -26.24
C VAL A 48 -9.84 -30.94 -26.12
N PRO A 49 -10.59 -30.72 -27.21
CA PRO A 49 -11.85 -29.97 -27.16
C PRO A 49 -12.87 -30.59 -26.20
N ILE A 50 -13.48 -29.76 -25.34
CA ILE A 50 -14.53 -30.16 -24.40
C ILE A 50 -15.89 -29.90 -25.04
N SER A 51 -16.73 -30.95 -25.11
CA SER A 51 -18.08 -30.85 -25.67
C SER A 51 -19.15 -30.51 -24.63
N ASN A 52 -18.90 -30.78 -23.35
CA ASN A 52 -19.84 -30.57 -22.25
C ASN A 52 -19.08 -30.28 -20.95
N THR A 53 -19.31 -29.11 -20.37
CA THR A 53 -18.69 -28.64 -19.12
C THR A 53 -19.55 -28.92 -17.89
N ASP A 54 -20.81 -29.28 -18.10
CA ASP A 54 -21.84 -29.26 -17.06
C ASP A 54 -22.07 -30.66 -16.48
N ASN A 55 -21.56 -31.70 -17.15
CA ASN A 55 -21.82 -33.09 -16.79
C ASN A 55 -20.54 -33.91 -16.70
N TRP A 56 -20.24 -34.42 -15.50
CA TRP A 56 -19.34 -35.56 -15.33
C TRP A 56 -19.92 -36.78 -16.07
N LEU A 57 -19.06 -37.49 -16.80
CA LEU A 57 -19.35 -38.80 -17.37
C LEU A 57 -19.88 -39.74 -16.30
N ARG A 58 -21.07 -40.27 -16.53
CA ARG A 58 -21.78 -41.10 -15.55
C ARG A 58 -22.56 -42.20 -16.25
N SER A 59 -22.81 -43.27 -15.53
CA SER A 59 -23.85 -44.22 -15.92
C SER A 59 -25.21 -43.58 -15.64
N VAL A 60 -26.04 -43.34 -16.66
CA VAL A 60 -27.35 -42.68 -16.50
C VAL A 60 -28.31 -43.17 -17.58
N ASP A 61 -29.60 -43.26 -17.23
CA ASP A 61 -30.71 -43.44 -18.18
C ASP A 61 -31.77 -42.34 -17.95
N ASP A 62 -32.85 -42.37 -18.74
CA ASP A 62 -33.92 -41.36 -18.69
C ASP A 62 -34.69 -41.30 -17.36
N ARG A 63 -34.49 -42.27 -16.45
CA ARG A 63 -35.24 -42.41 -15.19
C ARG A 63 -34.35 -42.33 -13.95
N CYS A 64 -33.07 -42.68 -14.06
CA CYS A 64 -32.17 -42.90 -12.92
C CYS A 64 -30.79 -42.29 -13.18
N THR A 65 -30.29 -41.52 -12.20
CA THR A 65 -28.89 -41.07 -12.17
C THR A 65 -28.02 -42.11 -11.47
N GLY A 66 -27.04 -42.67 -12.19
CA GLY A 66 -26.03 -43.59 -11.63
C GLY A 66 -24.70 -42.89 -11.28
N PRO A 67 -23.66 -43.66 -10.94
CA PRO A 67 -22.40 -43.12 -10.44
C PRO A 67 -21.61 -42.37 -11.54
N SER A 68 -20.86 -41.35 -11.12
CA SER A 68 -19.81 -40.74 -11.95
C SER A 68 -18.67 -41.73 -12.17
N LEU A 69 -18.10 -41.74 -13.39
CA LEU A 69 -17.07 -42.68 -13.78
C LEU A 69 -15.67 -42.10 -13.58
N LEU A 70 -14.76 -42.92 -13.03
CA LEU A 70 -13.36 -42.54 -12.77
C LEU A 70 -12.59 -42.26 -14.06
N GLU A 71 -12.98 -42.88 -15.17
CA GLU A 71 -12.36 -42.72 -16.48
C GLU A 71 -12.51 -41.31 -17.07
N ASP A 72 -13.35 -40.45 -16.49
CA ASP A 72 -13.49 -39.06 -16.91
C ASP A 72 -12.17 -38.28 -16.73
N GLN A 73 -11.46 -38.14 -17.86
CA GLN A 73 -10.34 -37.24 -18.14
C GLN A 73 -10.51 -35.84 -17.52
N ILE A 74 -11.63 -35.23 -17.88
CA ILE A 74 -11.84 -33.78 -17.83
C ILE A 74 -12.16 -33.35 -16.40
N ALA A 75 -12.89 -34.17 -15.66
CA ALA A 75 -13.43 -33.77 -14.37
C ALA A 75 -12.44 -33.82 -13.18
N ARG A 76 -11.26 -34.44 -13.34
CA ARG A 76 -10.33 -34.74 -12.22
C ARG A 76 -9.25 -33.67 -11.90
N GLU A 77 -9.15 -32.56 -12.62
CA GLU A 77 -7.94 -31.70 -12.67
C GLU A 77 -8.01 -30.37 -11.87
N LYS A 78 -8.11 -30.32 -10.51
CA LYS A 78 -8.25 -29.01 -9.78
C LYS A 78 -7.51 -28.81 -8.42
N ARG A 79 -6.71 -27.71 -8.36
CA ARG A 79 -6.34 -26.76 -7.26
C ARG A 79 -5.10 -26.95 -6.32
N ILE A 80 -4.59 -25.81 -5.80
CA ILE A 80 -3.28 -25.54 -5.12
C ILE A 80 -3.41 -24.48 -3.94
N PRO A 81 -2.54 -24.49 -2.89
CA PRO A 81 -2.58 -23.63 -1.64
C PRO A 81 -1.92 -22.20 -1.64
N GLU A 82 -1.85 -21.52 -0.47
CA GLU A 82 -1.56 -20.08 -0.21
C GLU A 82 -0.25 -19.70 0.59
N CYS A 83 0.00 -18.39 0.86
CA CYS A 83 1.22 -17.80 1.49
C CYS A 83 1.23 -17.67 3.05
N VAL A 84 2.43 -17.55 3.67
CA VAL A 84 2.67 -17.58 5.16
C VAL A 84 2.47 -16.25 5.93
N VAL A 85 3.10 -15.14 5.51
CA VAL A 85 2.91 -13.77 6.07
C VAL A 85 2.71 -12.76 4.95
N HIS A 86 2.12 -11.60 5.24
CA HIS A 86 1.64 -10.66 4.20
C HIS A 86 0.71 -11.33 3.16
N ALA A 87 -0.04 -12.34 3.60
CA ALA A 87 -0.87 -13.16 2.73
C ALA A 87 -1.96 -12.33 2.05
N ARG A 88 -2.62 -11.43 2.80
CA ARG A 88 -3.54 -10.45 2.24
C ARG A 88 -2.77 -9.31 1.58
N GLY A 89 -2.89 -9.17 0.26
CA GLY A 89 -2.26 -8.09 -0.49
C GLY A 89 -2.86 -7.86 -1.87
N THR A 90 -2.47 -6.77 -2.50
CA THR A 90 -2.90 -6.36 -3.85
C THR A 90 -1.72 -5.75 -4.59
N GLY A 91 -1.59 -6.05 -5.88
CA GLY A 91 -0.48 -5.60 -6.70
C GLY A 91 -0.91 -4.79 -7.92
N ALA A 92 -0.02 -3.93 -8.39
CA ALA A 92 -0.18 -3.15 -9.61
C ALA A 92 1.17 -2.92 -10.31
N PHE A 93 1.13 -2.76 -11.62
CA PHE A 93 2.27 -2.39 -12.44
C PHE A 93 2.42 -0.87 -12.51
N GLY A 94 3.65 -0.45 -12.82
CA GLY A 94 3.98 0.95 -12.94
C GLY A 94 5.34 1.18 -13.57
N ASN A 95 5.84 2.41 -13.40
CA ASN A 95 7.19 2.78 -13.80
C ASN A 95 7.87 3.66 -12.74
N PHE A 96 9.19 3.56 -12.68
CA PHE A 96 10.06 4.46 -11.93
C PHE A 96 10.86 5.34 -12.89
N LYS A 97 10.86 6.64 -12.60
CA LYS A 97 11.61 7.65 -13.34
C LYS A 97 12.52 8.42 -12.39
N LEU A 98 13.83 8.34 -12.64
CA LEU A 98 14.81 9.16 -11.95
C LEU A 98 14.73 10.61 -12.43
N LEU A 99 14.66 11.54 -11.48
CA LEU A 99 14.65 12.99 -11.74
C LEU A 99 16.04 13.60 -11.59
N GLU A 100 16.80 13.17 -10.59
CA GLU A 100 18.13 13.69 -10.26
C GLU A 100 19.17 12.58 -10.30
N ASN A 101 20.30 12.83 -10.98
CA ASN A 101 21.40 11.86 -11.07
C ASN A 101 22.08 11.70 -9.70
N CYS A 102 22.26 10.45 -9.26
CA CYS A 102 22.86 10.10 -7.97
C CYS A 102 24.27 9.51 -8.10
N GLU A 103 25.03 9.83 -9.16
CA GLU A 103 26.37 9.27 -9.38
C GLU A 103 27.40 9.65 -8.33
N ASP A 104 27.11 10.69 -7.54
CA ASP A 104 27.87 11.09 -6.37
C ASP A 104 27.91 9.99 -5.30
N VAL A 105 26.84 9.18 -5.21
CA VAL A 105 26.66 8.16 -4.17
C VAL A 105 26.56 6.73 -4.71
N THR A 106 26.15 6.52 -5.97
CA THR A 106 26.02 5.17 -6.56
C THR A 106 26.39 5.11 -8.04
N TYR A 107 27.01 4.01 -8.49
CA TYR A 107 27.15 3.72 -9.92
C TYR A 107 25.97 2.90 -10.49
N ALA A 108 24.97 2.56 -9.67
CA ALA A 108 23.81 1.81 -10.11
C ALA A 108 23.10 2.56 -11.24
N LYS A 109 23.04 1.95 -12.42
CA LYS A 109 22.48 2.61 -13.61
C LYS A 109 21.05 3.06 -13.34
N VAL A 110 20.26 2.29 -12.58
CA VAL A 110 18.87 2.62 -12.14
C VAL A 110 18.74 4.01 -11.53
N LEU A 111 19.81 4.50 -10.87
CA LEU A 111 19.89 5.76 -10.13
C LEU A 111 20.85 6.80 -10.75
N THR A 112 21.40 6.55 -11.94
CA THR A 112 22.29 7.52 -12.62
C THR A 112 21.81 7.94 -14.02
N ASN A 113 20.90 7.17 -14.64
CA ASN A 113 20.34 7.50 -15.95
C ASN A 113 18.94 8.11 -15.84
N THR A 114 18.86 9.44 -15.87
CA THR A 114 17.60 10.21 -15.83
C THR A 114 16.75 10.06 -17.10
N SER A 115 17.31 9.57 -18.21
CA SER A 115 16.55 9.32 -19.44
C SER A 115 15.84 7.97 -19.43
N ARG A 116 16.28 7.00 -18.61
CA ARG A 116 15.63 5.67 -18.52
C ARG A 116 14.25 5.77 -17.88
N ASN A 117 13.34 4.90 -18.31
CA ASN A 117 12.09 4.58 -17.62
C ASN A 117 12.15 3.11 -17.18
N THR A 118 12.09 2.84 -15.88
CA THR A 118 12.28 1.49 -15.33
C THR A 118 10.92 0.88 -15.02
N PRO A 119 10.50 -0.24 -15.65
CA PRO A 119 9.28 -0.94 -15.28
C PRO A 119 9.32 -1.38 -13.81
N VAL A 120 8.18 -1.29 -13.12
CA VAL A 120 8.05 -1.81 -11.76
C VAL A 120 6.78 -2.66 -11.58
N PHE A 121 6.81 -3.53 -10.58
CA PHE A 121 5.62 -4.10 -9.97
C PHE A 121 5.62 -3.83 -8.47
N VAL A 122 4.51 -3.32 -7.95
CA VAL A 122 4.35 -3.03 -6.53
C VAL A 122 3.27 -3.92 -5.93
N ARG A 123 3.53 -4.48 -4.75
CA ARG A 123 2.54 -5.19 -3.95
C ARG A 123 2.41 -4.53 -2.58
N PHE A 124 1.18 -4.15 -2.24
CA PHE A 124 0.79 -3.70 -0.91
C PHE A 124 0.15 -4.84 -0.15
N SER A 125 0.28 -4.85 1.18
CA SER A 125 -0.27 -5.93 2.02
C SER A 125 -0.50 -5.49 3.46
N THR A 126 -1.36 -6.21 4.19
CA THR A 126 -1.30 -6.27 5.66
C THR A 126 -0.19 -7.25 6.07
N VAL A 127 0.02 -7.54 7.36
CA VAL A 127 1.06 -8.45 7.85
C VAL A 127 0.44 -9.75 8.37
N GLN A 128 -0.38 -9.64 9.42
CA GLN A 128 -0.77 -10.80 10.23
C GLN A 128 -1.93 -11.60 9.62
N GLY A 129 -2.83 -10.95 8.89
CA GLY A 129 -4.04 -11.58 8.38
C GLY A 129 -3.80 -12.64 7.31
N SER A 130 -4.59 -13.72 7.32
CA SER A 130 -4.65 -14.70 6.21
C SER A 130 -5.21 -14.05 4.94
N LYS A 131 -5.11 -14.71 3.78
CA LYS A 131 -5.46 -14.13 2.47
C LYS A 131 -6.87 -13.52 2.38
N GLY A 132 -7.84 -14.11 3.08
CA GLY A 132 -9.23 -13.66 3.14
C GLY A 132 -9.55 -12.59 4.19
N SER A 133 -8.56 -12.10 4.94
CA SER A 133 -8.75 -11.07 5.96
C SER A 133 -9.07 -9.69 5.36
N ALA A 134 -9.61 -8.79 6.20
CA ALA A 134 -10.03 -7.45 5.78
C ALA A 134 -8.83 -6.50 5.56
N ASP A 135 -8.97 -5.54 4.64
CA ASP A 135 -7.91 -4.58 4.31
C ASP A 135 -7.73 -3.47 5.37
N THR A 136 -8.82 -3.06 6.02
CA THR A 136 -8.88 -1.86 6.89
C THR A 136 -8.65 -2.19 8.37
N VAL A 137 -7.93 -3.27 8.66
CA VAL A 137 -7.52 -3.63 10.03
C VAL A 137 -6.42 -2.68 10.54
N ARG A 138 -6.27 -2.56 11.86
CA ARG A 138 -5.08 -1.92 12.44
C ARG A 138 -3.90 -2.87 12.28
N ASP A 139 -2.95 -2.52 11.44
CA ASP A 139 -1.77 -3.34 11.15
C ASP A 139 -0.67 -2.49 10.49
N VAL A 140 0.56 -2.99 10.46
CA VAL A 140 1.58 -2.48 9.54
C VAL A 140 1.15 -2.78 8.10
N ARG A 141 1.57 -1.96 7.13
CA ARG A 141 1.38 -2.25 5.71
C ARG A 141 2.70 -2.52 5.00
N GLY A 142 2.78 -3.64 4.29
CA GLY A 142 3.86 -3.94 3.37
C GLY A 142 3.78 -3.07 2.10
N PHE A 143 4.94 -2.69 1.56
CA PHE A 143 5.10 -1.91 0.34
C PHE A 143 6.30 -2.45 -0.47
N ALA A 144 6.16 -3.66 -1.02
CA ALA A 144 7.22 -4.28 -1.80
C ALA A 144 7.22 -3.78 -3.26
N THR A 145 8.39 -3.40 -3.78
CA THR A 145 8.57 -2.91 -5.16
C THR A 145 9.65 -3.71 -5.87
N LYS A 146 9.35 -4.29 -7.03
CA LYS A 146 10.30 -4.97 -7.91
C LYS A 146 10.62 -4.05 -9.09
N PHE A 147 11.88 -3.71 -9.26
CA PHE A 147 12.41 -2.93 -10.37
C PHE A 147 13.00 -3.88 -11.41
N TYR A 148 12.43 -3.88 -12.61
CA TYR A 148 12.93 -4.67 -13.72
C TYR A 148 13.98 -3.84 -14.48
N THR A 149 15.22 -3.84 -13.98
CA THR A 149 16.31 -3.05 -14.56
C THR A 149 16.99 -3.77 -15.73
N ASP A 150 17.85 -3.06 -16.44
CA ASP A 150 18.66 -3.66 -17.52
C ASP A 150 19.86 -4.45 -16.97
N GLU A 151 20.14 -4.29 -15.67
CA GLU A 151 21.27 -4.87 -14.95
C GLU A 151 20.86 -6.06 -14.05
N GLY A 152 19.57 -6.40 -14.01
CA GLY A 152 19.00 -7.40 -13.11
C GLY A 152 17.73 -6.90 -12.43
N ASN A 153 17.04 -7.79 -11.71
CA ASN A 153 15.95 -7.35 -10.84
C ASN A 153 16.52 -6.74 -9.56
N TRP A 154 15.97 -5.61 -9.14
CA TRP A 154 16.20 -5.04 -7.82
C TRP A 154 14.89 -5.02 -7.05
N ASP A 155 14.83 -5.60 -5.86
CA ASP A 155 13.64 -5.56 -5.01
C ASP A 155 13.86 -4.65 -3.80
N LEU A 156 12.94 -3.70 -3.60
CA LEU A 156 12.87 -2.86 -2.42
C LEU A 156 11.66 -3.28 -1.56
N VAL A 157 11.93 -4.09 -0.53
CA VAL A 157 10.91 -4.76 0.29
C VAL A 157 10.63 -3.98 1.58
N ARG A 158 9.67 -3.05 1.51
CA ARG A 158 9.40 -1.99 2.49
C ARG A 158 8.17 -2.24 3.37
N ASN A 159 8.04 -1.45 4.43
CA ASN A 159 6.80 -1.22 5.19
C ASN A 159 6.38 0.26 5.17
N ASN A 160 5.17 0.56 5.62
CA ASN A 160 4.67 1.95 5.72
C ASN A 160 5.07 2.69 7.01
N ILE A 161 5.86 2.04 7.87
CA ILE A 161 6.39 2.55 9.13
C ILE A 161 7.92 2.42 9.07
N PRO A 162 8.69 3.41 9.55
CA PRO A 162 10.14 3.49 9.31
C PRO A 162 10.98 2.57 10.19
N VAL A 163 10.38 1.89 11.18
CA VAL A 163 11.06 0.99 12.12
C VAL A 163 10.39 -0.39 12.14
N PHE A 164 11.03 -1.34 12.80
CA PHE A 164 10.51 -2.68 13.03
C PHE A 164 10.35 -3.01 14.53
N PHE A 165 9.65 -4.10 14.83
CA PHE A 165 9.39 -4.54 16.22
C PHE A 165 10.63 -5.14 16.90
N ILE A 166 11.54 -5.70 16.12
CA ILE A 166 12.69 -6.47 16.61
C ILE A 166 13.97 -6.00 15.94
N GLN A 167 15.10 -6.17 16.64
CA GLN A 167 16.42 -5.80 16.15
C GLN A 167 17.10 -6.91 15.34
N ASP A 168 16.87 -8.16 15.72
CA ASP A 168 17.55 -9.33 15.15
C ASP A 168 16.54 -10.28 14.51
N ALA A 169 16.86 -10.77 13.31
CA ALA A 169 16.01 -11.67 12.54
C ALA A 169 15.72 -13.00 13.24
N ILE A 170 16.55 -13.46 14.18
CA ILE A 170 16.31 -14.71 14.90
C ILE A 170 15.00 -14.68 15.71
N LYS A 171 14.58 -13.49 16.17
CA LYS A 171 13.32 -13.30 16.92
C LYS A 171 12.08 -13.20 16.02
N PHE A 172 12.25 -13.22 14.70
CA PHE A 172 11.13 -13.05 13.77
C PHE A 172 10.03 -14.11 13.94
N PRO A 173 10.34 -15.42 14.12
CA PRO A 173 9.31 -16.41 14.40
C PRO A 173 8.55 -16.15 15.71
N ASP A 174 9.24 -15.76 16.79
CA ASP A 174 8.61 -15.47 18.08
C ASP A 174 7.64 -14.29 17.96
N PHE A 175 8.09 -13.20 17.32
CA PHE A 175 7.24 -12.05 17.03
C PHE A 175 6.02 -12.43 16.16
N VAL A 176 6.24 -13.17 15.07
CA VAL A 176 5.16 -13.58 14.16
C VAL A 176 4.16 -14.49 14.85
N HIS A 177 4.61 -15.44 15.66
CA HIS A 177 3.71 -16.31 16.44
C HIS A 177 2.92 -15.52 17.49
N ALA A 178 3.53 -14.51 18.12
CA ALA A 178 2.87 -13.67 19.10
C ALA A 178 1.79 -12.76 18.49
N VAL A 179 1.99 -12.25 17.27
CA VAL A 179 1.04 -11.36 16.57
C VAL A 179 -0.03 -12.10 15.76
N LYS A 180 0.19 -13.38 15.46
CA LYS A 180 -0.76 -14.24 14.74
C LYS A 180 -1.87 -14.75 15.68
N PRO A 181 -2.97 -15.28 15.12
CA PRO A 181 -4.01 -15.90 15.92
C PRO A 181 -3.44 -17.00 16.84
N GLU A 182 -3.94 -17.09 18.07
CA GLU A 182 -3.36 -17.97 19.09
C GLU A 182 -3.51 -19.45 18.71
N PRO A 183 -2.48 -20.29 18.95
CA PRO A 183 -2.38 -21.59 18.28
C PRO A 183 -3.43 -22.62 18.71
N HIS A 184 -4.08 -22.43 19.86
CA HIS A 184 -5.05 -23.37 20.39
C HIS A 184 -6.45 -23.23 19.76
N ASN A 185 -6.77 -22.06 19.19
CA ASN A 185 -8.10 -21.77 18.64
C ASN A 185 -8.10 -20.92 17.35
N GLU A 186 -6.94 -20.48 16.88
CA GLU A 186 -6.78 -19.60 15.70
C GLU A 186 -7.56 -18.27 15.82
N VAL A 187 -7.59 -17.68 17.02
CA VAL A 187 -8.26 -16.40 17.30
C VAL A 187 -7.28 -15.40 17.93
N PRO A 188 -7.36 -14.09 17.61
CA PRO A 188 -8.23 -13.44 16.63
C PRO A 188 -7.60 -13.32 15.23
N GLN A 189 -8.43 -13.26 14.18
CA GLN A 189 -7.97 -13.00 12.82
C GLN A 189 -7.63 -11.51 12.63
N ALA A 190 -6.42 -11.25 12.13
CA ALA A 190 -5.94 -9.93 11.70
C ALA A 190 -6.09 -8.81 12.75
N GLN A 191 -5.86 -9.12 14.03
CA GLN A 191 -5.86 -8.17 15.13
C GLN A 191 -4.70 -8.42 16.08
N THR A 192 -4.10 -7.35 16.60
CA THR A 192 -3.11 -7.39 17.69
C THR A 192 -3.75 -7.29 19.08
N ALA A 193 -5.08 -7.24 19.15
CA ALA A 193 -5.87 -7.05 20.37
C ALA A 193 -6.11 -8.38 21.12
N HIS A 194 -5.03 -9.06 21.53
CA HIS A 194 -5.07 -10.31 22.28
C HIS A 194 -3.83 -10.50 23.16
N ASN A 195 -3.81 -11.57 23.97
CA ASN A 195 -2.84 -11.72 25.06
C ASN A 195 -1.41 -11.87 24.56
N ASN A 196 -1.16 -12.80 23.63
CA ASN A 196 0.21 -13.15 23.23
C ASN A 196 0.98 -11.97 22.62
N PHE A 197 0.32 -11.10 21.84
CA PHE A 197 0.97 -9.94 21.25
C PHE A 197 1.45 -8.95 22.31
N TRP A 198 0.60 -8.64 23.29
CA TRP A 198 0.94 -7.67 24.34
C TRP A 198 1.90 -8.25 25.38
N ASP A 199 1.88 -9.56 25.61
CA ASP A 199 2.90 -10.27 26.40
C ASP A 199 4.28 -10.14 25.75
N PHE A 200 4.39 -10.42 24.44
CA PHE A 200 5.63 -10.24 23.68
C PHE A 200 6.13 -8.79 23.77
N CYS A 201 5.26 -7.80 23.52
CA CYS A 201 5.63 -6.39 23.57
C CYS A 201 6.11 -5.94 24.96
N TYR A 202 5.53 -6.48 26.03
CA TYR A 202 5.95 -6.18 27.40
C TYR A 202 7.33 -6.80 27.71
N LEU A 203 7.55 -8.06 27.31
CA LEU A 203 8.80 -8.78 27.57
C LEU A 203 9.95 -8.35 26.65
N HIS A 204 9.66 -7.68 25.53
CA HIS A 204 10.65 -7.21 24.56
C HIS A 204 10.58 -5.69 24.39
N PRO A 205 11.22 -4.90 25.29
CA PRO A 205 11.21 -3.44 25.21
C PRO A 205 11.75 -2.85 23.89
N GLU A 206 12.54 -3.61 23.10
CA GLU A 206 12.94 -3.21 21.74
C GLU A 206 11.72 -2.89 20.83
N ALA A 207 10.57 -3.52 21.07
CA ALA A 207 9.32 -3.29 20.35
C ALA A 207 8.62 -1.97 20.70
N THR A 208 9.09 -1.25 21.73
CA THR A 208 8.39 -0.08 22.29
C THR A 208 8.13 1.00 21.26
N HIS A 209 9.15 1.33 20.47
CA HIS A 209 9.00 2.35 19.44
C HIS A 209 7.95 1.94 18.40
N MET A 210 8.02 0.68 17.96
CA MET A 210 7.16 0.17 16.90
C MET A 210 5.69 0.06 17.30
N PHE A 211 5.37 -0.39 18.51
CA PHE A 211 3.96 -0.46 18.91
C PHE A 211 3.33 0.93 19.02
N MET A 212 4.09 1.98 19.31
CA MET A 212 3.58 3.36 19.31
C MET A 212 3.16 3.79 17.90
N TRP A 213 3.95 3.41 16.87
CA TRP A 213 3.55 3.58 15.47
C TRP A 213 2.31 2.76 15.12
N ALA A 214 2.27 1.49 15.54
CA ALA A 214 1.14 0.60 15.27
C ALA A 214 -0.17 1.08 15.93
N MET A 215 -0.10 1.78 17.06
CA MET A 215 -1.25 2.36 17.75
C MET A 215 -1.65 3.73 17.20
N SER A 216 -0.83 4.36 16.34
CA SER A 216 -1.19 5.60 15.64
C SER A 216 -2.07 5.35 14.40
N ASP A 217 -2.55 6.41 13.77
CA ASP A 217 -3.36 6.34 12.54
C ASP A 217 -2.57 5.84 11.31
N ARG A 218 -1.24 5.76 11.42
CA ARG A 218 -0.37 5.14 10.41
C ARG A 218 -0.72 3.68 10.13
N ALA A 219 -1.30 2.97 11.11
CA ALA A 219 -1.68 1.57 10.99
C ALA A 219 -3.09 1.34 10.43
N ILE A 220 -3.85 2.41 10.21
CA ILE A 220 -5.19 2.40 9.59
C ILE A 220 -5.26 3.36 8.40
N PRO A 221 -4.34 3.25 7.42
CA PRO A 221 -4.29 4.18 6.30
C PRO A 221 -5.58 4.10 5.49
N GLN A 222 -6.11 5.26 5.11
CA GLN A 222 -7.33 5.34 4.29
C GLN A 222 -7.17 4.68 2.91
N SER A 223 -5.95 4.72 2.36
CA SER A 223 -5.61 4.12 1.06
C SER A 223 -4.12 3.84 0.99
N TYR A 224 -3.70 2.79 0.30
CA TYR A 224 -2.29 2.54 -0.02
C TYR A 224 -1.62 3.69 -0.79
N ARG A 225 -2.42 4.54 -1.46
CA ARG A 225 -1.95 5.74 -2.16
C ARG A 225 -1.62 6.92 -1.24
N MET A 226 -1.97 6.81 0.04
CA MET A 226 -1.88 7.90 1.04
C MET A 226 -1.13 7.42 2.29
N MET A 227 -0.04 6.68 2.08
CA MET A 227 0.89 6.26 3.12
C MET A 227 2.33 6.41 2.61
N GLN A 228 3.29 6.57 3.53
CA GLN A 228 4.71 6.52 3.21
C GLN A 228 5.19 5.06 3.05
N GLY A 229 6.42 4.87 2.57
CA GLY A 229 7.05 3.56 2.44
C GLY A 229 8.54 3.64 2.74
N PHE A 230 9.05 2.76 3.60
CA PHE A 230 10.40 2.77 4.16
C PHE A 230 11.05 1.38 4.04
N GLY A 231 12.30 1.32 3.60
CA GLY A 231 13.08 0.08 3.60
C GLY A 231 13.37 -0.46 4.99
N VAL A 232 13.29 0.40 6.01
CA VAL A 232 13.56 0.13 7.43
C VAL A 232 15.02 -0.18 7.72
N ASN A 233 15.60 -1.13 6.99
CA ASN A 233 17.02 -1.46 7.08
C ASN A 233 17.88 -0.44 6.36
N THR A 234 19.13 -0.33 6.82
CA THR A 234 20.17 0.48 6.20
C THR A 234 20.86 -0.30 5.08
N PHE A 235 20.98 0.28 3.90
CA PHE A 235 21.70 -0.31 2.75
C PHE A 235 22.97 0.48 2.44
N LEU A 236 23.88 -0.08 1.64
CA LEU A 236 25.05 0.62 1.12
C LEU A 236 24.85 1.00 -0.35
N LEU A 237 25.28 2.20 -0.72
CA LEU A 237 25.48 2.67 -2.09
C LEU A 237 26.97 2.83 -2.34
N ILE A 238 27.41 2.41 -3.53
CA ILE A 238 28.82 2.46 -3.93
C ILE A 238 28.94 3.29 -5.20
N ASN A 239 29.71 4.38 -5.16
CA ASN A 239 29.94 5.24 -6.31
C ASN A 239 31.09 4.74 -7.22
N LYS A 240 31.39 5.44 -8.31
CA LYS A 240 32.42 5.01 -9.29
C LYS A 240 33.83 5.00 -8.71
N GLU A 241 34.10 5.82 -7.69
CA GLU A 241 35.38 5.88 -6.98
C GLU A 241 35.50 4.80 -5.89
N GLY A 242 34.47 3.97 -5.71
CA GLY A 242 34.43 2.94 -4.68
C GLY A 242 34.08 3.47 -3.28
N LYS A 243 33.74 4.75 -3.14
CA LYS A 243 33.27 5.33 -1.87
C LYS A 243 31.89 4.78 -1.54
N ARG A 244 31.67 4.57 -0.24
CA ARG A 244 30.46 3.98 0.29
C ARG A 244 29.64 5.01 1.05
N TYR A 245 28.34 4.93 0.83
CA TYR A 245 27.34 5.74 1.52
C TYR A 245 26.23 4.81 1.98
N LEU A 246 25.54 5.14 3.07
CA LEU A 246 24.39 4.35 3.53
C LEU A 246 23.06 4.99 3.04
N ASP A 247 21.99 4.23 2.72
CA ASP A 247 20.79 4.73 1.97
C ASP A 247 19.39 4.30 2.48
N LEU A 248 18.41 5.25 2.35
CA LEU A 248 17.06 5.10 1.75
C LEU A 248 16.43 6.50 1.42
N LEU A 249 15.59 6.69 0.38
CA LEU A 249 15.06 8.02 -0.08
C LEU A 249 16.14 9.11 0.02
N ILE A 250 17.20 8.89 -0.76
CA ILE A 250 18.57 8.96 -0.30
C ILE A 250 18.89 9.95 0.85
N GLN A 251 18.61 9.53 2.09
CA GLN A 251 19.34 9.97 3.26
C GLN A 251 20.72 9.30 3.17
N THR A 252 21.76 10.07 2.92
CA THR A 252 23.14 9.56 2.88
C THR A 252 23.92 9.97 4.11
N ILE A 253 24.55 8.99 4.73
CA ILE A 253 25.62 9.20 5.70
C ILE A 253 26.89 8.63 5.07
N PRO A 254 27.97 9.43 4.93
CA PRO A 254 29.28 8.90 4.59
C PRO A 254 29.70 7.83 5.59
N GLU A 255 30.25 6.69 5.15
CA GLU A 255 30.59 5.56 6.02
C GLU A 255 31.45 5.98 7.23
N GLU A 256 32.35 6.96 7.06
CA GLU A 256 33.19 7.50 8.14
C GLU A 256 32.42 8.23 9.26
N LYS A 257 31.13 8.51 9.08
CA LYS A 257 30.25 9.20 10.05
C LYS A 257 29.21 8.28 10.68
N GLN A 258 29.29 6.98 10.46
CA GLN A 258 28.28 6.03 10.96
C GLN A 258 28.09 6.09 12.50
N ASP A 259 29.14 6.47 13.23
CA ASP A 259 29.16 6.51 14.70
C ASP A 259 28.88 7.91 15.27
N ASP A 260 28.55 8.91 14.43
CA ASP A 260 28.31 10.30 14.84
C ASP A 260 26.94 10.52 15.53
N PHE A 261 26.12 9.48 15.68
CA PHE A 261 24.72 9.55 16.13
C PHE A 261 24.51 8.92 17.51
N GLU A 262 23.53 9.43 18.27
CA GLU A 262 23.13 8.86 19.58
C GLU A 262 22.48 7.47 19.46
N PHE A 263 22.23 6.99 18.24
CA PHE A 263 21.62 5.70 17.94
C PHE A 263 22.50 4.95 16.92
N ASN A 264 22.48 3.62 16.99
CA ASN A 264 23.13 2.81 15.97
C ASN A 264 22.30 2.89 14.68
N ILE A 265 22.95 3.32 13.60
CA ILE A 265 22.32 3.46 12.29
C ILE A 265 21.93 2.12 11.64
N LEU A 266 22.42 1.00 12.17
CA LEU A 266 22.10 -0.37 11.77
C LEU A 266 20.99 -1.00 12.63
N ASP A 267 20.45 -0.26 13.61
CA ASP A 267 19.34 -0.71 14.45
C ASP A 267 17.99 -0.39 13.79
N ALA A 268 17.34 -1.42 13.24
CA ALA A 268 16.04 -1.33 12.59
C ALA A 268 14.89 -0.84 13.48
N THR A 269 15.09 -0.69 14.80
CA THR A 269 14.10 -0.08 15.72
C THR A 269 14.26 1.44 15.86
N LYS A 270 15.22 2.05 15.14
CA LYS A 270 15.55 3.48 15.18
C LYS A 270 15.25 4.13 13.84
N ILE A 271 14.80 5.38 13.89
CA ILE A 271 14.72 6.25 12.71
C ILE A 271 16.01 7.07 12.62
N TRP A 272 16.34 7.53 11.43
CA TRP A 272 17.25 8.66 11.25
C TRP A 272 16.41 9.93 11.17
N PRO A 273 16.39 10.78 12.21
CA PRO A 273 15.56 11.97 12.21
C PRO A 273 15.88 12.88 11.01
N GLU A 274 14.85 13.35 10.31
CA GLU A 274 15.02 14.13 9.07
C GLU A 274 15.66 15.51 9.31
N ASP A 275 15.66 16.00 10.56
CA ASP A 275 16.39 17.20 10.97
C ASP A 275 17.90 16.98 11.12
N LEU A 276 18.34 15.73 11.33
CA LEU A 276 19.77 15.36 11.37
C LEU A 276 20.28 14.92 10.01
N VAL A 277 19.49 14.13 9.28
CA VAL A 277 19.84 13.62 7.95
C VAL A 277 18.69 13.92 6.99
N PRO A 278 18.72 15.02 6.23
CA PRO A 278 17.62 15.38 5.36
C PRO A 278 17.50 14.42 4.16
N PRO A 279 16.28 14.01 3.76
CA PRO A 279 16.09 13.11 2.62
C PRO A 279 16.29 13.83 1.27
N ARG A 280 16.93 13.15 0.31
CA ARG A 280 17.06 13.62 -1.08
C ARG A 280 15.99 13.00 -1.96
N THR A 281 15.10 13.81 -2.54
CA THR A 281 14.09 13.33 -3.50
C THR A 281 14.71 13.07 -4.87
N ILE A 282 14.88 11.81 -5.23
CA ILE A 282 15.63 11.42 -6.44
C ILE A 282 14.76 11.06 -7.65
N GLY A 283 13.50 10.70 -7.45
CA GLY A 283 12.68 10.09 -8.51
C GLY A 283 11.20 10.02 -8.20
N VAL A 284 10.42 9.57 -9.19
CA VAL A 284 8.98 9.38 -9.09
C VAL A 284 8.65 7.94 -9.44
N LEU A 285 7.79 7.33 -8.62
CA LEU A 285 7.18 6.02 -8.84
C LEU A 285 5.70 6.23 -9.17
N GLU A 286 5.26 5.77 -10.33
CA GLU A 286 3.86 5.87 -10.76
C GLU A 286 3.30 4.46 -11.00
N LEU A 287 2.14 4.16 -10.42
CA LEU A 287 1.38 2.94 -10.70
C LEU A 287 0.23 3.27 -11.65
N ASN A 288 0.22 2.63 -12.81
CA ASN A 288 -0.63 3.04 -13.93
C ASN A 288 -1.33 1.87 -14.63
N ARG A 289 -1.13 0.62 -14.18
CA ARG A 289 -1.81 -0.55 -14.76
C ARG A 289 -2.11 -1.61 -13.71
N ASN A 290 -3.35 -2.08 -13.67
CA ASN A 290 -3.74 -3.23 -12.84
C ASN A 290 -3.22 -4.54 -13.43
N VAL A 291 -3.26 -5.60 -12.62
CA VAL A 291 -3.01 -6.97 -13.07
C VAL A 291 -4.12 -7.46 -13.99
N ASP A 292 -3.76 -8.29 -14.96
CA ASP A 292 -4.69 -9.00 -15.85
C ASP A 292 -5.34 -10.17 -15.10
N GLU A 293 -4.54 -10.90 -14.29
CA GLU A 293 -5.03 -11.98 -13.44
C GLU A 293 -4.32 -11.97 -12.07
N PHE A 294 -5.11 -11.95 -10.99
CA PHE A 294 -4.59 -11.81 -9.63
C PHE A 294 -3.61 -12.93 -9.24
N PHE A 295 -3.92 -14.19 -9.53
CA PHE A 295 -3.10 -15.30 -9.04
C PHE A 295 -1.69 -15.35 -9.67
N PRO A 296 -1.52 -15.46 -11.01
CA PRO A 296 -0.20 -15.58 -11.62
C PRO A 296 0.66 -14.31 -11.51
N GLN A 297 0.05 -13.15 -11.21
CA GLN A 297 0.77 -11.87 -11.13
C GLN A 297 0.90 -11.35 -9.70
N THR A 298 -0.17 -11.32 -8.89
CA THR A 298 -0.12 -10.79 -7.51
C THR A 298 0.16 -11.85 -6.45
N GLU A 299 -0.36 -13.06 -6.61
CA GLU A 299 -0.10 -14.14 -5.64
C GLU A 299 1.28 -14.75 -5.86
N GLN A 300 1.66 -14.99 -7.12
CA GLN A 300 2.91 -15.67 -7.47
C GLN A 300 4.16 -14.77 -7.55
N VAL A 301 4.00 -13.44 -7.43
CA VAL A 301 5.17 -12.57 -7.32
C VAL A 301 5.96 -12.90 -6.06
N ALA A 302 7.28 -12.95 -6.19
CA ALA A 302 8.22 -13.12 -5.10
C ALA A 302 9.12 -11.89 -5.03
N PHE A 303 9.27 -11.36 -3.82
CA PHE A 303 10.22 -10.29 -3.52
C PHE A 303 11.30 -10.83 -2.62
N TYR A 304 12.52 -10.35 -2.80
CA TYR A 304 13.68 -10.84 -2.06
C TYR A 304 14.66 -9.71 -1.80
N THR A 305 14.98 -9.43 -0.54
CA THR A 305 15.96 -8.38 -0.17
C THR A 305 17.34 -8.61 -0.80
N SER A 306 17.74 -9.86 -1.05
CA SER A 306 19.02 -10.13 -1.72
C SER A 306 19.02 -9.84 -3.23
N HIS A 307 17.88 -9.45 -3.82
CA HIS A 307 17.84 -8.90 -5.17
C HIS A 307 18.35 -7.47 -5.19
N ILE A 308 19.67 -7.34 -5.19
CA ILE A 308 20.38 -6.08 -5.40
C ILE A 308 21.07 -6.07 -6.76
N ILE A 309 21.44 -4.89 -7.23
CA ILE A 309 22.19 -4.68 -8.47
C ILE A 309 23.53 -4.00 -8.17
N PRO A 310 24.53 -4.11 -9.08
CA PRO A 310 25.80 -3.41 -8.91
C PRO A 310 25.62 -1.92 -8.61
N GLY A 311 26.31 -1.43 -7.58
CA GLY A 311 26.20 -0.07 -7.05
C GLY A 311 25.32 0.06 -5.81
N ILE A 312 24.66 -1.03 -5.39
CA ILE A 312 23.92 -1.18 -4.14
C ILE A 312 24.45 -2.43 -3.43
N ASN A 313 24.60 -2.39 -2.10
CA ASN A 313 25.10 -3.48 -1.28
C ASN A 313 24.40 -3.53 0.09
N PHE A 314 24.65 -4.57 0.88
CA PHE A 314 24.08 -4.74 2.23
C PHE A 314 24.95 -4.07 3.30
N SER A 315 24.33 -3.61 4.38
CA SER A 315 25.03 -3.30 5.63
C SER A 315 25.00 -4.50 6.59
N ASP A 316 25.63 -4.36 7.75
CA ASP A 316 25.62 -5.36 8.82
C ASP A 316 24.40 -5.26 9.76
N ASP A 317 23.31 -4.62 9.31
CA ASP A 317 22.02 -4.64 10.01
C ASP A 317 21.58 -6.11 10.28
N PRO A 318 21.49 -6.54 11.55
CA PRO A 318 21.27 -7.95 11.89
C PRO A 318 19.88 -8.45 11.49
N LEU A 319 18.89 -7.57 11.38
CA LEU A 319 17.58 -7.93 10.83
C LEU A 319 17.69 -8.17 9.31
N LEU A 320 18.41 -7.32 8.59
CA LEU A 320 18.62 -7.46 7.14
C LEU A 320 19.35 -8.76 6.78
N GLN A 321 20.38 -9.12 7.55
CA GLN A 321 21.17 -10.33 7.32
C GLN A 321 20.30 -11.61 7.34
N GLY A 322 19.42 -11.76 8.32
CA GLY A 322 18.51 -12.92 8.36
C GLY A 322 17.38 -12.86 7.32
N ARG A 323 16.92 -11.65 6.94
CA ARG A 323 15.97 -11.48 5.83
C ARG A 323 16.55 -12.01 4.52
N ASN A 324 17.83 -11.73 4.25
CA ASN A 324 18.55 -12.24 3.09
C ASN A 324 18.58 -13.77 3.00
N PHE A 325 18.41 -14.50 4.09
CA PHE A 325 18.21 -15.95 4.05
C PHE A 325 16.75 -16.33 3.76
N SER A 326 15.82 -15.77 4.56
CA SER A 326 14.45 -16.25 4.65
C SER A 326 13.64 -16.15 3.35
N TYR A 327 13.80 -15.05 2.61
CA TYR A 327 12.97 -14.81 1.42
C TYR A 327 13.23 -15.81 0.30
N PHE A 328 14.45 -16.34 0.15
CA PHE A 328 14.73 -17.39 -0.84
C PHE A 328 14.15 -18.73 -0.38
N ASP A 329 14.44 -19.11 0.87
CA ASP A 329 14.02 -20.38 1.45
C ASP A 329 12.49 -20.56 1.39
N THR A 330 11.73 -19.53 1.77
CA THR A 330 10.27 -19.61 1.76
C THR A 330 9.68 -19.77 0.35
N GLN A 331 10.36 -19.35 -0.72
CA GLN A 331 9.85 -19.57 -2.08
C GLN A 331 9.92 -21.04 -2.50
N ILE A 332 10.83 -21.81 -1.92
CA ILE A 332 11.02 -23.24 -2.28
C ILE A 332 9.74 -24.03 -2.01
N SER A 333 9.10 -23.81 -0.86
CA SER A 333 7.83 -24.45 -0.52
C SER A 333 6.61 -23.73 -1.11
N ARG A 334 6.66 -22.40 -1.24
CA ARG A 334 5.52 -21.59 -1.72
C ARG A 334 5.30 -21.67 -3.23
N LEU A 335 6.38 -21.65 -4.02
CA LEU A 335 6.35 -21.57 -5.47
C LEU A 335 7.15 -22.69 -6.16
N GLY A 336 8.15 -23.26 -5.47
CA GLY A 336 9.11 -24.20 -6.04
C GLY A 336 10.44 -23.55 -6.41
N ILE A 337 11.51 -24.34 -6.56
CA ILE A 337 12.89 -23.85 -6.72
C ILE A 337 13.12 -22.99 -7.98
N ASN A 338 12.35 -23.19 -9.05
CA ASN A 338 12.44 -22.43 -10.31
C ASN A 338 11.50 -21.20 -10.35
N TRP A 339 11.11 -20.65 -9.19
CA TRP A 339 10.16 -19.53 -9.09
C TRP A 339 10.57 -18.27 -9.88
N GLU A 340 11.86 -18.09 -10.18
CA GLU A 340 12.40 -17.02 -11.04
C GLU A 340 12.04 -17.16 -12.53
N GLU A 341 11.56 -18.34 -12.95
CA GLU A 341 11.05 -18.56 -14.30
C GLU A 341 9.57 -18.19 -14.45
N LEU A 342 8.85 -17.99 -13.34
CA LEU A 342 7.46 -17.53 -13.39
C LEU A 342 7.37 -16.16 -14.07
N PRO A 343 6.35 -15.93 -14.92
CA PRO A 343 6.31 -14.75 -15.77
C PRO A 343 6.47 -13.43 -15.02
N ILE A 344 5.85 -13.25 -13.86
CA ILE A 344 5.97 -12.02 -13.08
C ILE A 344 7.37 -11.81 -12.48
N ASN A 345 8.06 -12.87 -12.06
CA ASN A 345 9.37 -12.76 -11.40
C ASN A 345 10.52 -12.61 -12.40
N ARG A 346 10.35 -13.10 -13.62
CA ARG A 346 11.37 -13.10 -14.67
C ARG A 346 11.99 -11.71 -14.90
N PRO A 347 13.33 -11.58 -14.95
CA PRO A 347 13.99 -10.32 -15.31
C PRO A 347 13.78 -10.00 -16.79
N VAL A 348 13.90 -8.71 -17.14
CA VAL A 348 13.81 -8.21 -18.53
C VAL A 348 15.18 -8.12 -19.23
N CYS A 349 16.25 -8.43 -18.51
CA CYS A 349 17.61 -8.52 -19.02
C CYS A 349 17.99 -9.98 -19.33
N PRO A 350 19.04 -10.23 -20.14
CA PRO A 350 19.54 -11.59 -20.36
C PRO A 350 19.92 -12.30 -19.06
N VAL A 351 19.69 -13.61 -19.00
CA VAL A 351 20.12 -14.48 -17.89
C VAL A 351 20.92 -15.65 -18.47
N LEU A 352 22.19 -15.75 -18.10
CA LEU A 352 23.08 -16.84 -18.49
C LEU A 352 23.90 -17.28 -17.29
N ASN A 353 23.73 -18.54 -16.87
CA ASN A 353 24.48 -19.15 -15.77
C ASN A 353 24.53 -20.68 -15.90
N HIS A 354 25.05 -21.34 -14.88
CA HIS A 354 25.25 -22.78 -14.82
C HIS A 354 24.20 -23.53 -13.99
N ASN A 355 23.18 -22.85 -13.45
CA ASN A 355 22.09 -23.50 -12.71
C ASN A 355 21.22 -24.33 -13.66
N ARG A 356 20.87 -25.57 -13.28
CA ARG A 356 20.10 -26.52 -14.10
C ARG A 356 19.02 -27.21 -13.27
N ASP A 357 18.13 -27.91 -13.97
CA ASP A 357 17.14 -28.82 -13.39
C ASP A 357 16.13 -28.15 -12.44
N GLY A 358 15.70 -28.86 -11.40
CA GLY A 358 14.65 -28.43 -10.47
C GLY A 358 13.22 -28.66 -10.98
N ALA A 359 12.26 -28.69 -10.06
CA ALA A 359 10.84 -28.88 -10.39
C ALA A 359 10.34 -27.75 -11.32
N MET A 360 9.45 -28.10 -12.26
CA MET A 360 8.85 -27.16 -13.22
C MET A 360 9.87 -26.32 -14.00
N LYS A 361 10.95 -26.95 -14.49
CA LYS A 361 11.96 -26.28 -15.31
C LYS A 361 11.40 -25.95 -16.70
N HIS A 362 11.26 -24.66 -17.03
CA HIS A 362 10.74 -24.22 -18.34
C HIS A 362 11.87 -23.90 -19.33
N ARG A 363 12.99 -23.31 -18.87
CA ARG A 363 14.12 -22.96 -19.75
C ARG A 363 14.91 -24.19 -20.19
N ILE A 364 15.01 -24.40 -21.50
CA ILE A 364 15.89 -25.41 -22.12
C ILE A 364 17.20 -24.75 -22.52
N THR A 365 18.32 -25.15 -21.92
CA THR A 365 19.66 -24.62 -22.24
C THR A 365 20.37 -25.55 -23.23
N LYS A 366 20.78 -25.03 -24.39
CA LYS A 366 21.57 -25.79 -25.38
C LYS A 366 23.05 -25.81 -24.98
N GLY A 367 23.71 -26.95 -25.13
CA GLY A 367 25.15 -27.11 -24.91
C GLY A 367 25.51 -28.40 -24.19
N SER A 368 26.80 -28.73 -24.17
CA SER A 368 27.35 -29.92 -23.50
C SER A 368 28.11 -29.59 -22.21
N ILE A 369 27.98 -28.36 -21.70
CA ILE A 369 28.66 -27.85 -20.51
C ILE A 369 27.68 -27.14 -19.57
N ASN A 370 27.96 -27.24 -18.27
CA ASN A 370 27.16 -26.66 -17.19
C ASN A 370 28.03 -26.24 -15.98
N TYR A 371 29.30 -25.87 -16.22
CA TYR A 371 30.25 -25.47 -15.17
C TYR A 371 31.22 -24.39 -15.66
N TRP A 372 31.85 -23.68 -14.71
CA TRP A 372 32.92 -22.71 -14.95
C TRP A 372 34.11 -22.96 -14.00
N PRO A 373 35.37 -22.80 -14.44
CA PRO A 373 35.80 -22.56 -15.82
C PRO A 373 35.62 -23.78 -16.72
N ASN A 374 35.47 -23.58 -18.03
CA ASN A 374 35.35 -24.65 -19.02
C ASN A 374 36.20 -24.37 -20.25
N ARG A 375 36.50 -25.43 -21.02
CA ARG A 375 37.38 -25.40 -22.21
C ARG A 375 36.93 -24.49 -23.36
N PHE A 376 35.71 -23.98 -23.33
CA PHE A 376 35.18 -23.08 -24.34
C PHE A 376 35.16 -21.62 -23.86
N GLU A 377 35.56 -21.36 -22.62
CA GLU A 377 35.43 -20.05 -21.96
C GLU A 377 34.00 -19.46 -22.05
N ALA A 378 33.00 -20.33 -22.18
CA ALA A 378 31.61 -19.94 -22.30
C ALA A 378 31.02 -19.59 -20.93
N ALA A 379 30.16 -18.57 -20.88
CA ALA A 379 29.54 -18.05 -19.65
C ALA A 379 30.57 -17.65 -18.57
N LYS A 380 31.62 -16.93 -18.99
CA LYS A 380 32.63 -16.34 -18.12
C LYS A 380 31.98 -15.39 -17.10
N PRO A 381 32.30 -15.49 -15.80
CA PRO A 381 31.96 -14.46 -14.81
C PRO A 381 32.62 -13.13 -15.15
N ASP A 382 31.95 -12.01 -14.89
CA ASP A 382 32.58 -10.70 -14.95
C ASP A 382 33.74 -10.61 -13.93
N GLU A 383 34.76 -9.79 -14.24
CA GLU A 383 35.90 -9.61 -13.34
C GLU A 383 35.45 -9.00 -12.00
N PRO A 384 35.93 -9.51 -10.85
CA PRO A 384 35.57 -8.96 -9.55
C PRO A 384 36.12 -7.54 -9.40
N ALA A 385 35.32 -6.65 -8.81
CA ALA A 385 35.82 -5.38 -8.27
C ALA A 385 36.78 -5.67 -7.10
N PRO A 386 37.91 -4.93 -6.97
CA PRO A 386 38.86 -5.15 -5.88
C PRO A 386 38.23 -4.80 -4.53
N GLN A 387 38.29 -5.73 -3.57
CA GLN A 387 37.93 -5.49 -2.17
C GLN A 387 39.13 -5.81 -1.26
N GLY A 388 39.56 -4.80 -0.51
CA GLY A 388 40.65 -4.88 0.47
C GLY A 388 40.12 -5.09 1.90
N ALA A 389 40.85 -5.97 2.60
CA ALA A 389 41.25 -6.02 4.01
C ALA A 389 40.27 -5.65 5.13
N PHE A 390 40.11 -6.58 6.09
CA PHE A 390 40.01 -6.30 7.54
C PHE A 390 40.35 -7.51 8.44
N GLY A 391 40.45 -8.73 7.91
CA GLY A 391 40.66 -9.95 8.72
C GLY A 391 42.09 -10.31 9.13
N PHE A 392 43.09 -9.43 8.97
CA PHE A 392 44.51 -9.78 9.18
C PHE A 392 45.15 -9.15 10.44
N GLU A 393 44.62 -8.01 10.92
CA GLU A 393 45.38 -7.13 11.82
C GLU A 393 45.21 -7.42 13.32
N LEU A 394 44.17 -8.13 13.76
CA LEU A 394 43.86 -8.27 15.20
C LEU A 394 44.11 -9.67 15.80
N ASP A 395 44.55 -10.64 15.00
CA ASP A 395 44.93 -11.99 15.48
C ASP A 395 46.39 -12.06 16.00
N HIS A 396 47.20 -11.01 15.82
CA HIS A 396 48.66 -11.03 16.03
C HIS A 396 49.19 -10.14 17.18
N CYS A 397 48.38 -9.82 18.20
CA CYS A 397 48.79 -8.95 19.31
C CYS A 397 49.08 -9.73 20.61
N ASP A 398 50.35 -9.90 20.96
CA ASP A 398 50.82 -10.71 22.12
C ASP A 398 50.96 -9.94 23.46
N ASP A 399 50.66 -8.63 23.54
CA ASP A 399 50.83 -7.81 24.76
C ASP A 399 49.51 -7.55 25.52
N HIS A 400 49.47 -7.99 26.78
CA HIS A 400 48.32 -7.87 27.67
C HIS A 400 47.81 -6.46 27.95
N ILE A 401 48.65 -5.43 27.82
CA ILE A 401 48.24 -4.04 28.05
C ILE A 401 47.33 -3.53 26.91
N VAL A 402 47.40 -4.13 25.72
CA VAL A 402 46.63 -3.72 24.53
C VAL A 402 45.16 -4.18 24.64
N TYR A 403 44.91 -5.43 25.06
CA TYR A 403 43.53 -5.91 25.24
C TYR A 403 42.88 -5.42 26.54
N GLU A 404 43.64 -5.09 27.59
CA GLU A 404 43.10 -4.48 28.83
C GLU A 404 42.51 -3.10 28.59
N ARG A 405 43.14 -2.29 27.72
CA ARG A 405 42.68 -0.92 27.41
C ARG A 405 41.52 -0.90 26.43
N MET A 406 41.48 -1.82 25.48
CA MET A 406 40.33 -1.99 24.60
C MET A 406 39.12 -2.56 25.34
N ALA A 407 39.28 -3.61 26.15
CA ALA A 407 38.18 -4.28 26.84
C ALA A 407 37.65 -3.54 28.08
N GLY A 408 38.53 -2.95 28.89
CA GLY A 408 38.17 -2.40 30.21
C GLY A 408 37.75 -0.93 30.24
N LYS A 409 38.02 -0.16 29.17
CA LYS A 409 37.68 1.28 29.13
C LYS A 409 36.98 1.72 27.84
N CYS A 410 37.42 1.27 26.66
CA CYS A 410 36.82 1.72 25.40
C CYS A 410 35.41 1.13 25.15
N LEU A 411 35.17 -0.14 25.54
CA LEU A 411 33.86 -0.79 25.36
C LEU A 411 32.78 -0.30 26.34
N ALA A 412 33.16 0.24 27.50
CA ALA A 412 32.23 0.74 28.52
C ALA A 412 31.65 2.13 28.17
N GLU A 413 32.31 2.85 27.26
CA GLU A 413 31.82 4.11 26.68
C GLU A 413 30.95 3.87 25.43
N ILE A 414 30.92 2.64 24.91
CA ILE A 414 30.11 2.19 23.75
C ILE A 414 28.84 1.47 24.22
N ASN A 415 28.97 0.47 25.10
CA ASN A 415 27.83 -0.33 25.59
C ASN A 415 28.18 -1.05 26.90
N LEU A 416 27.38 -0.80 27.94
CA LEU A 416 27.61 -1.33 29.29
C LEU A 416 27.61 -2.88 29.36
N THR A 417 26.83 -3.57 28.52
CA THR A 417 26.75 -5.04 28.53
C THR A 417 27.91 -5.68 27.72
N LEU A 418 28.36 -5.03 26.66
CA LEU A 418 29.54 -5.46 25.89
C LEU A 418 30.83 -5.36 26.74
N ALA A 419 30.97 -4.31 27.52
CA ALA A 419 32.04 -4.16 28.50
C ALA A 419 31.98 -5.20 29.63
N GLN A 420 30.78 -5.68 29.99
CA GLN A 420 30.59 -6.70 31.03
C GLN A 420 30.94 -8.10 30.53
N GLN A 421 30.59 -8.44 29.28
CA GLN A 421 30.84 -9.75 28.69
C GLN A 421 32.29 -9.95 28.26
N VAL A 422 32.96 -8.92 27.72
CA VAL A 422 34.38 -9.02 27.36
C VAL A 422 35.26 -9.05 28.61
N ALA A 423 34.91 -8.30 29.66
CA ALA A 423 35.57 -8.35 30.97
C ALA A 423 35.49 -9.74 31.64
N GLU A 424 34.43 -10.50 31.41
CA GLU A 424 34.24 -11.84 32.01
C GLU A 424 35.07 -12.94 31.31
N VAL A 425 35.33 -12.80 30.00
CA VAL A 425 36.13 -13.75 29.21
C VAL A 425 37.65 -13.53 29.38
N VAL A 426 38.09 -12.31 29.74
CA VAL A 426 39.52 -11.93 29.82
C VAL A 426 40.01 -11.48 31.21
N GLY A 427 39.11 -11.34 32.21
CA GLY A 427 39.44 -11.18 33.64
C GLY A 427 39.33 -9.77 34.28
N ALA A 428 38.38 -8.91 33.89
CA ALA A 428 38.22 -7.51 34.34
C ALA A 428 36.87 -7.18 35.08
N LEU A 429 36.59 -5.90 35.44
CA LEU A 429 35.60 -5.42 36.46
C LEU A 429 34.26 -4.80 35.90
N ILE A 430 33.10 -4.88 36.62
CA ILE A 430 31.68 -4.68 36.13
C ILE A 430 30.79 -3.69 36.98
N LEU A 431 29.92 -2.83 36.39
CA LEU A 431 29.10 -1.70 37.02
C LEU A 431 27.54 -1.83 37.05
N GLN A 432 26.78 -1.02 37.87
CA GLN A 432 25.29 -1.12 38.12
C GLN A 432 24.45 0.21 38.41
N LYS A 433 23.37 0.51 37.64
CA LYS A 433 22.18 1.45 37.81
C LYS A 433 22.33 3.00 37.74
N ALA A 434 21.36 3.84 37.29
CA ALA A 434 19.94 3.77 36.82
C ALA A 434 19.64 4.92 35.77
N LEU A 435 18.35 5.30 35.45
CA LEU A 435 17.83 6.68 35.08
C LEU A 435 17.26 6.93 33.64
N MET A 436 16.01 7.43 33.49
CA MET A 436 15.70 8.55 32.55
C MET A 436 14.30 9.15 32.73
N ALA A 437 14.20 10.47 32.51
CA ALA A 437 12.96 11.25 32.52
C ALA A 437 12.58 11.66 31.09
N ASN A 438 11.27 11.78 30.80
CA ASN A 438 10.79 12.32 29.53
C ASN A 438 11.12 13.83 29.44
N HIS A 439 12.07 14.20 28.58
CA HIS A 439 12.56 15.56 28.43
C HIS A 439 11.72 16.44 27.48
N GLY A 440 10.61 15.92 26.92
CA GLY A 440 9.65 16.69 26.13
C GLY A 440 10.11 17.15 24.74
N ARG A 441 11.27 16.69 24.24
CA ARG A 441 11.78 17.01 22.89
C ARG A 441 10.91 16.36 21.79
N LYS A 442 10.82 17.01 20.64
CA LYS A 442 10.09 16.56 19.44
C LYS A 442 11.01 16.67 18.21
N THR A 443 10.72 15.92 17.15
CA THR A 443 11.37 16.06 15.82
C THR A 443 10.28 16.23 14.75
N ILE A 444 10.68 16.76 13.59
CA ILE A 444 9.83 17.06 12.43
C ILE A 444 9.55 15.78 11.62
N TYR A 445 8.54 15.86 10.74
CA TYR A 445 8.21 14.82 9.76
C TYR A 445 7.88 13.43 10.36
N LEU A 446 7.38 13.40 11.60
CA LEU A 446 6.76 12.21 12.18
C LEU A 446 5.24 12.27 12.15
N SER A 447 4.68 13.43 12.53
CA SER A 447 3.23 13.63 12.53
C SER A 447 2.67 13.59 11.11
N GLN A 448 1.54 12.93 10.92
CA GLN A 448 0.84 12.94 9.62
C GLN A 448 0.39 14.35 9.20
N THR A 449 0.26 15.29 10.15
CA THR A 449 -0.07 16.69 9.86
C THR A 449 1.03 17.42 9.08
N GLU A 450 2.26 16.90 9.11
CA GLU A 450 3.42 17.47 8.41
C GLU A 450 3.54 16.96 6.96
N PHE A 451 2.64 16.07 6.54
CA PHE A 451 2.58 15.53 5.17
C PHE A 451 1.28 15.90 4.45
N PRO A 452 0.92 17.19 4.33
CA PRO A 452 -0.22 17.60 3.51
C PRO A 452 0.06 17.33 2.03
N PRO A 453 -0.98 17.25 1.17
CA PRO A 453 -0.76 17.26 -0.27
C PRO A 453 -0.06 18.58 -0.68
N LYS A 454 0.81 18.51 -1.70
CA LYS A 454 1.57 19.68 -2.20
C LYS A 454 0.69 20.89 -2.54
N THR A 455 -0.51 20.62 -3.04
CA THR A 455 -1.58 21.59 -3.24
C THR A 455 -2.88 21.01 -2.68
N PRO A 456 -3.78 21.84 -2.11
CA PRO A 456 -5.10 21.38 -1.72
C PRO A 456 -5.80 20.67 -2.87
N THR A 457 -6.23 19.44 -2.66
CA THR A 457 -6.82 18.61 -3.71
C THR A 457 -7.81 17.61 -3.13
N ILE A 458 -8.83 17.30 -3.92
CA ILE A 458 -9.78 16.22 -3.64
C ILE A 458 -9.69 15.12 -4.71
N ALA A 459 -8.68 15.15 -5.56
CA ALA A 459 -8.51 14.17 -6.63
C ALA A 459 -8.58 12.75 -6.06
N SER A 460 -9.33 11.88 -6.75
CA SER A 460 -9.65 10.50 -6.40
C SER A 460 -10.47 10.25 -5.14
N ARG A 461 -10.86 11.29 -4.39
CA ARG A 461 -11.78 11.15 -3.26
C ARG A 461 -13.14 10.67 -3.74
N ARG A 462 -13.81 9.85 -2.95
CA ARG A 462 -15.16 9.33 -3.26
C ARG A 462 -16.21 10.17 -2.54
N ILE A 463 -17.13 10.76 -3.29
CA ILE A 463 -18.18 11.63 -2.76
C ILE A 463 -19.52 10.96 -3.04
N ALA A 464 -20.27 10.64 -1.98
CA ALA A 464 -21.63 10.14 -2.11
C ALA A 464 -22.59 11.30 -2.39
N ILE A 465 -23.43 11.21 -3.42
CA ILE A 465 -24.57 12.10 -3.64
C ILE A 465 -25.86 11.33 -3.40
N MET A 466 -26.63 11.72 -2.39
CA MET A 466 -27.81 10.97 -1.98
C MET A 466 -29.08 11.56 -2.58
N ILE A 467 -29.83 10.77 -3.36
CA ILE A 467 -31.03 11.24 -4.08
C ILE A 467 -32.23 10.30 -3.94
N GLY A 468 -33.42 10.88 -4.01
CA GLY A 468 -34.69 10.17 -4.23
C GLY A 468 -35.49 10.85 -5.34
N ASP A 469 -36.68 10.32 -5.66
CA ASP A 469 -37.55 10.91 -6.67
C ASP A 469 -37.91 12.35 -6.28
N ARG A 470 -37.80 13.27 -7.25
CA ARG A 470 -37.92 14.73 -7.11
C ARG A 470 -36.75 15.36 -6.37
N TYR A 471 -35.53 15.09 -6.84
CA TYR A 471 -34.34 15.84 -6.44
C TYR A 471 -34.17 17.12 -7.26
N ASP A 472 -33.51 18.11 -6.68
CA ASP A 472 -33.14 19.34 -7.39
C ASP A 472 -32.10 19.03 -8.50
N PRO A 473 -32.49 19.13 -9.80
CA PRO A 473 -31.58 18.80 -10.90
C PRO A 473 -30.43 19.80 -11.02
N VAL A 474 -30.61 21.06 -10.60
CA VAL A 474 -29.59 22.10 -10.71
C VAL A 474 -28.49 21.85 -9.69
N ALA A 475 -28.86 21.60 -8.44
CA ALA A 475 -27.91 21.24 -7.38
C ALA A 475 -27.15 19.95 -7.72
N TYR A 476 -27.86 18.92 -8.16
CA TYR A 476 -27.27 17.65 -8.56
C TYR A 476 -26.25 17.84 -9.69
N LYS A 477 -26.63 18.53 -10.77
CA LYS A 477 -25.76 18.70 -11.94
C LYS A 477 -24.56 19.60 -11.65
N GLY A 478 -24.76 20.64 -10.84
CA GLY A 478 -23.70 21.53 -10.38
C GLY A 478 -22.60 20.77 -9.64
N ILE A 479 -22.98 20.00 -8.61
CA ILE A 479 -22.02 19.19 -7.84
C ILE A 479 -21.42 18.06 -8.66
N GLN A 480 -22.19 17.37 -9.49
CA GLN A 480 -21.65 16.34 -10.38
C GLN A 480 -20.54 16.91 -11.28
N THR A 481 -20.75 18.10 -11.84
CA THR A 481 -19.78 18.75 -12.71
C THR A 481 -18.55 19.19 -11.92
N ALA A 482 -18.74 19.87 -10.78
CA ALA A 482 -17.66 20.34 -9.94
C ALA A 482 -16.75 19.21 -9.43
N VAL A 483 -17.35 18.11 -8.95
CA VAL A 483 -16.63 16.93 -8.45
C VAL A 483 -15.76 16.31 -9.56
N LYS A 484 -16.33 16.20 -10.76
CA LYS A 484 -15.60 15.67 -11.93
C LYS A 484 -14.44 16.58 -12.35
N VAL A 485 -14.65 17.90 -12.35
CA VAL A 485 -13.59 18.89 -12.68
C VAL A 485 -12.45 18.83 -11.67
N ALA A 486 -12.75 18.61 -10.39
CA ALA A 486 -11.75 18.49 -9.33
C ALA A 486 -11.05 17.11 -9.27
N GLY A 487 -11.37 16.20 -10.21
CA GLY A 487 -10.77 14.87 -10.30
C GLY A 487 -11.23 13.88 -9.22
N ALA A 488 -12.30 14.20 -8.48
CA ALA A 488 -12.93 13.30 -7.52
C ALA A 488 -13.95 12.37 -8.20
N LEU A 489 -14.34 11.31 -7.51
CA LEU A 489 -15.30 10.31 -7.97
C LEU A 489 -16.64 10.55 -7.28
N LEU A 490 -17.69 10.82 -8.07
CA LEU A 490 -19.05 10.94 -7.57
C LEU A 490 -19.75 9.57 -7.63
N PHE A 491 -20.42 9.18 -6.55
CA PHE A 491 -21.27 7.99 -6.50
C PHE A 491 -22.69 8.35 -6.12
N VAL A 492 -23.65 8.04 -6.98
CA VAL A 492 -25.06 8.28 -6.76
C VAL A 492 -25.64 7.21 -5.84
N ILE A 493 -26.08 7.63 -4.66
CA ILE A 493 -26.72 6.78 -3.65
C ILE A 493 -28.22 7.05 -3.67
N GLY A 494 -28.96 6.12 -4.27
CA GLY A 494 -30.39 6.25 -4.47
C GLY A 494 -31.22 5.66 -3.33
N THR A 495 -32.48 6.08 -3.24
CA THR A 495 -33.52 5.33 -2.50
C THR A 495 -33.81 3.96 -3.12
N LYS A 496 -33.44 3.78 -4.39
CA LYS A 496 -33.64 2.57 -5.20
C LYS A 496 -32.59 2.50 -6.33
N ARG A 497 -32.46 1.34 -6.97
CA ARG A 497 -31.61 1.11 -8.16
C ARG A 497 -32.38 1.17 -9.49
N SER A 498 -33.67 1.47 -9.45
CA SER A 498 -34.47 1.82 -10.64
C SER A 498 -34.39 3.33 -10.92
N PRO A 499 -34.79 3.81 -12.11
CA PRO A 499 -34.69 5.23 -12.45
C PRO A 499 -35.30 6.16 -11.39
N ILE A 500 -34.52 7.17 -10.99
CA ILE A 500 -34.86 8.25 -10.06
C ILE A 500 -35.04 9.54 -10.86
N TYR A 501 -36.20 10.16 -10.74
CA TYR A 501 -36.58 11.31 -11.56
C TYR A 501 -36.31 12.63 -10.84
N ALA A 502 -35.81 13.64 -11.55
CA ALA A 502 -35.64 14.98 -10.99
C ALA A 502 -36.99 15.63 -10.71
N ASP A 503 -36.99 16.72 -9.93
CA ASP A 503 -38.20 17.50 -9.76
C ASP A 503 -38.64 18.13 -11.09
N GLY A 504 -39.95 18.06 -11.40
CA GLY A 504 -40.51 18.46 -12.68
C GLY A 504 -40.37 17.45 -13.82
N GLU A 505 -39.65 16.33 -13.64
CA GLU A 505 -39.58 15.24 -14.62
C GLU A 505 -40.73 14.24 -14.42
N SER A 506 -41.25 13.71 -15.53
CA SER A 506 -42.29 12.68 -15.51
C SER A 506 -41.70 11.29 -15.74
N LYS A 507 -42.31 10.26 -15.12
CA LYS A 507 -41.84 8.87 -15.21
C LYS A 507 -41.95 8.31 -16.64
N GLU A 508 -42.79 8.93 -17.45
CA GLU A 508 -43.03 8.59 -18.84
C GLU A 508 -41.87 9.00 -19.77
N THR A 509 -41.01 9.92 -19.34
CA THR A 509 -39.88 10.41 -20.15
C THR A 509 -38.73 9.40 -20.27
N LEU A 510 -38.67 8.39 -19.39
CA LEU A 510 -37.58 7.40 -19.27
C LEU A 510 -36.16 8.01 -19.11
N GLN A 511 -36.05 9.27 -18.69
CA GLN A 511 -34.77 9.98 -18.53
C GLN A 511 -34.21 9.96 -17.10
N GLY A 512 -34.85 9.22 -16.18
CA GLY A 512 -34.41 9.16 -14.78
C GLY A 512 -32.99 8.59 -14.60
N ILE A 513 -32.31 9.04 -13.55
CA ILE A 513 -30.95 8.61 -13.22
C ILE A 513 -31.01 7.26 -12.52
N ILE A 514 -30.20 6.31 -12.97
CA ILE A 514 -29.96 5.06 -12.27
C ILE A 514 -28.83 5.30 -11.27
N ALA A 515 -29.14 5.14 -9.98
CA ALA A 515 -28.14 5.27 -8.94
C ALA A 515 -27.04 4.20 -9.07
N ASP A 516 -25.80 4.53 -8.72
CA ASP A 516 -24.71 3.56 -8.65
C ASP A 516 -25.00 2.52 -7.58
N HIS A 517 -25.59 2.93 -6.45
CA HIS A 517 -26.00 2.03 -5.38
C HIS A 517 -27.29 2.50 -4.72
N GLN A 518 -28.00 1.59 -4.06
CA GLN A 518 -29.06 1.95 -3.12
C GLN A 518 -28.45 2.08 -1.72
N TYR A 519 -29.02 2.95 -0.87
CA TYR A 519 -28.46 3.33 0.43
C TYR A 519 -28.24 2.18 1.43
N ASP A 520 -28.98 1.06 1.35
CA ASP A 520 -28.74 -0.12 2.21
C ASP A 520 -27.54 -0.95 1.73
N GLY A 521 -27.24 -0.93 0.44
CA GLY A 521 -26.12 -1.67 -0.15
C GLY A 521 -24.75 -0.99 0.05
N GLN A 522 -24.71 0.21 0.61
CA GLN A 522 -23.49 0.98 0.90
C GLN A 522 -23.60 1.63 2.28
N ARG A 523 -22.50 2.15 2.82
CA ARG A 523 -22.49 2.95 4.05
C ARG A 523 -21.59 4.16 3.86
N SER A 524 -21.73 5.18 4.72
CA SER A 524 -20.91 6.39 4.62
C SER A 524 -19.42 6.06 4.77
N THR A 525 -19.09 4.97 5.48
CA THR A 525 -17.72 4.42 5.64
C THR A 525 -16.97 4.24 4.31
N MET A 526 -17.67 3.97 3.21
CA MET A 526 -17.09 3.72 1.88
C MET A 526 -16.75 5.01 1.09
N PHE A 527 -17.13 6.17 1.62
CA PHE A 527 -16.98 7.49 0.99
C PHE A 527 -16.18 8.44 1.88
N ASP A 528 -15.62 9.47 1.26
CA ASP A 528 -14.83 10.50 1.93
C ASP A 528 -15.71 11.68 2.37
N ALA A 529 -16.83 11.91 1.69
CA ALA A 529 -17.82 12.93 2.02
C ALA A 529 -19.21 12.57 1.48
N THR A 530 -20.22 13.22 2.03
CA THR A 530 -21.63 13.06 1.63
C THR A 530 -22.21 14.40 1.22
N PHE A 531 -22.89 14.45 0.07
CA PHE A 531 -23.69 15.58 -0.38
C PHE A 531 -25.16 15.17 -0.58
N ILE A 532 -26.09 16.03 -0.16
CA ILE A 532 -27.54 15.85 -0.35
C ILE A 532 -28.10 17.10 -1.06
N PRO A 533 -28.54 17.00 -2.33
CA PRO A 533 -29.22 18.10 -2.99
C PRO A 533 -30.58 18.35 -2.36
N GLY A 534 -31.14 19.55 -2.58
CA GLY A 534 -32.49 19.88 -2.15
C GLY A 534 -33.57 19.18 -2.99
N GLY A 535 -34.80 19.63 -2.78
CA GLY A 535 -35.99 19.19 -3.51
C GLY A 535 -36.93 18.29 -2.70
N PRO A 536 -38.13 18.01 -3.22
CA PRO A 536 -39.17 17.28 -2.50
C PRO A 536 -38.78 15.86 -2.03
N HIS A 537 -37.72 15.26 -2.58
CA HIS A 537 -37.26 13.95 -2.09
C HIS A 537 -36.82 13.98 -0.63
N VAL A 538 -36.40 15.15 -0.10
CA VAL A 538 -35.80 15.25 1.24
C VAL A 538 -36.77 14.78 2.31
N GLU A 539 -38.08 14.99 2.12
CA GLU A 539 -39.12 14.49 3.02
C GLU A 539 -39.19 12.95 3.05
N THR A 540 -38.89 12.31 1.92
CA THR A 540 -38.77 10.84 1.86
C THR A 540 -37.51 10.37 2.59
N LEU A 541 -36.38 11.05 2.36
CA LEU A 541 -35.12 10.74 3.02
C LEU A 541 -35.22 10.89 4.55
N ARG A 542 -35.91 11.94 5.00
CA ARG A 542 -36.14 12.28 6.42
C ARG A 542 -36.81 11.15 7.20
N LYS A 543 -37.76 10.45 6.58
CA LYS A 543 -38.50 9.34 7.19
C LYS A 543 -37.67 8.05 7.26
N ASN A 544 -36.54 7.98 6.56
CA ASN A 544 -35.72 6.79 6.51
C ASN A 544 -34.66 6.80 7.63
N GLY A 545 -34.72 5.79 8.51
CA GLY A 545 -33.77 5.65 9.62
C GLY A 545 -32.32 5.44 9.16
N GLN A 546 -32.11 4.66 8.10
CA GLN A 546 -30.77 4.36 7.58
C GLN A 546 -30.11 5.60 6.97
N ILE A 547 -30.88 6.49 6.35
CA ILE A 547 -30.36 7.75 5.80
C ILE A 547 -30.02 8.75 6.90
N ARG A 548 -30.85 8.86 7.94
CA ARG A 548 -30.50 9.65 9.14
C ARG A 548 -29.24 9.11 9.81
N TYR A 549 -29.13 7.79 9.92
CA TYR A 549 -27.93 7.12 10.40
C TYR A 549 -26.71 7.38 9.49
N TRP A 550 -26.86 7.39 8.16
CA TRP A 550 -25.77 7.74 7.23
C TRP A 550 -25.24 9.15 7.49
N ILE A 551 -26.14 10.12 7.74
CA ILE A 551 -25.77 11.50 8.07
C ILE A 551 -24.99 11.54 9.40
N ALA A 552 -25.50 10.85 10.41
CA ALA A 552 -24.85 10.70 11.71
C ALA A 552 -23.47 10.02 11.60
N GLU A 553 -23.36 8.92 10.86
CA GLU A 553 -22.13 8.16 10.59
C GLU A 553 -21.11 8.98 9.78
N THR A 554 -21.56 9.80 8.84
CA THR A 554 -20.69 10.76 8.14
C THR A 554 -20.13 11.77 9.13
N PHE A 555 -20.98 12.32 10.00
CA PHE A 555 -20.58 13.34 10.97
C PHE A 555 -19.63 12.79 12.04
N GLY A 556 -19.98 11.65 12.62
CA GLY A 556 -19.24 10.95 13.67
C GLY A 556 -17.86 10.48 13.23
N HIS A 557 -17.73 10.02 11.99
CA HIS A 557 -16.44 9.76 11.36
C HIS A 557 -15.71 11.02 10.89
N LEU A 558 -16.13 12.21 11.30
CA LEU A 558 -15.45 13.49 11.04
C LEU A 558 -15.39 13.87 9.55
N LYS A 559 -16.27 13.30 8.72
CA LYS A 559 -16.26 13.52 7.27
C LYS A 559 -17.01 14.80 6.91
N PRO A 560 -16.61 15.50 5.84
CA PRO A 560 -17.39 16.61 5.31
C PRO A 560 -18.79 16.14 4.91
N LEU A 561 -19.77 16.94 5.30
CA LEU A 561 -21.19 16.69 5.06
C LEU A 561 -21.76 17.96 4.45
N ALA A 562 -22.46 17.86 3.32
CA ALA A 562 -22.95 19.05 2.64
C ALA A 562 -24.37 18.92 2.13
N GLY A 563 -25.18 19.97 2.28
CA GLY A 563 -26.60 19.95 1.96
C GLY A 563 -27.07 21.25 1.33
N MET A 564 -27.95 21.17 0.34
CA MET A 564 -28.60 22.35 -0.25
C MET A 564 -30.12 22.35 0.01
N GLY A 565 -30.69 23.54 0.13
CA GLY A 565 -32.13 23.72 0.30
C GLY A 565 -32.67 22.97 1.53
N GLU A 566 -33.71 22.16 1.33
CA GLU A 566 -34.38 21.39 2.38
C GLU A 566 -33.46 20.39 3.08
N ALA A 567 -32.36 19.97 2.43
CA ALA A 567 -31.40 19.05 3.01
C ALA A 567 -30.63 19.63 4.20
N ALA A 568 -30.49 20.97 4.28
CA ALA A 568 -29.85 21.65 5.40
C ALA A 568 -30.59 21.37 6.72
N GLU A 569 -31.92 21.47 6.71
CA GLU A 569 -32.73 21.18 7.89
C GLU A 569 -32.74 19.67 8.22
N LEU A 570 -32.75 18.80 7.20
CA LEU A 570 -32.61 17.36 7.42
C LEU A 570 -31.31 17.02 8.17
N MET A 571 -30.20 17.69 7.83
CA MET A 571 -28.92 17.46 8.52
C MET A 571 -28.99 17.90 9.98
N LYS A 572 -29.54 19.08 10.24
CA LYS A 572 -29.76 19.57 11.61
C LYS A 572 -30.58 18.59 12.45
N GLU A 573 -31.66 18.07 11.88
CA GLU A 573 -32.53 17.09 12.55
C GLU A 573 -31.84 15.74 12.78
N ALA A 574 -31.10 15.24 11.78
CA ALA A 574 -30.44 13.94 11.86
C ALA A 574 -29.30 13.93 12.88
N LEU A 575 -28.61 15.06 13.07
CA LEU A 575 -27.54 15.21 14.07
C LEU A 575 -28.06 15.47 15.49
N GLY A 576 -29.36 15.77 15.62
CA GLY A 576 -30.05 15.90 16.89
C GLY A 576 -29.88 17.28 17.55
N SER A 577 -30.82 17.59 18.45
CA SER A 577 -30.92 18.91 19.10
C SER A 577 -29.89 19.19 20.18
N VAL A 578 -29.12 18.18 20.60
CA VAL A 578 -28.00 18.36 21.55
C VAL A 578 -26.89 19.20 20.92
N LEU A 579 -26.75 19.12 19.60
CA LEU A 579 -25.84 19.95 18.83
C LEU A 579 -26.56 21.23 18.39
N ASP A 580 -25.96 22.38 18.66
CA ASP A 580 -26.40 23.66 18.08
C ASP A 580 -25.87 23.80 16.64
N VAL A 581 -26.28 22.85 15.79
CA VAL A 581 -25.84 22.74 14.39
C VAL A 581 -26.24 24.03 13.66
N GLN A 582 -25.23 24.76 13.20
CA GLN A 582 -25.44 25.96 12.39
C GLN A 582 -25.58 25.55 10.93
N VAL A 583 -26.77 25.75 10.39
CA VAL A 583 -27.07 25.58 8.97
C VAL A 583 -27.61 26.87 8.40
N VAL A 584 -27.56 26.99 7.08
CA VAL A 584 -28.20 28.09 6.36
C VAL A 584 -29.70 28.16 6.71
N THR A 585 -30.20 29.39 6.90
CA THR A 585 -31.60 29.65 7.23
C THR A 585 -32.20 30.62 6.21
N ASN A 586 -33.52 30.73 6.16
CA ASN A 586 -34.20 31.65 5.24
C ASN A 586 -33.83 33.13 5.43
N SER A 587 -33.25 33.50 6.59
CA SER A 587 -32.75 34.85 6.87
C SER A 587 -31.30 35.08 6.45
N ASN A 588 -30.54 34.03 6.14
CA ASN A 588 -29.14 34.12 5.70
C ASN A 588 -28.99 33.52 4.30
N ALA A 589 -28.79 34.37 3.28
CA ALA A 589 -28.68 33.94 1.89
C ALA A 589 -27.30 33.36 1.53
N GLN A 590 -26.29 33.49 2.40
CA GLN A 590 -24.93 33.03 2.13
C GLN A 590 -24.71 31.58 2.59
N PRO A 591 -23.84 30.81 1.93
CA PRO A 591 -23.42 29.50 2.40
C PRO A 591 -22.86 29.56 3.83
N VAL A 592 -23.15 28.54 4.64
CA VAL A 592 -22.71 28.40 6.03
C VAL A 592 -21.84 27.15 6.13
N GLU A 593 -20.68 27.29 6.75
CA GLU A 593 -19.83 26.17 7.17
C GLU A 593 -19.80 26.12 8.70
N TRP A 594 -20.05 24.93 9.24
CA TRP A 594 -20.01 24.66 10.67
C TRP A 594 -19.36 23.30 10.93
N TYR A 595 -18.12 23.31 11.42
CA TYR A 595 -17.36 22.09 11.69
C TYR A 595 -17.32 21.14 10.48
N GLY A 596 -17.21 21.62 9.25
CA GLY A 596 -17.23 20.81 8.02
C GLY A 596 -18.62 20.32 7.60
N VAL A 597 -19.69 20.79 8.24
CA VAL A 597 -21.06 20.74 7.71
C VAL A 597 -21.27 21.99 6.87
N VAL A 598 -21.42 21.83 5.56
CA VAL A 598 -21.53 22.95 4.60
C VAL A 598 -22.93 22.99 4.03
N THR A 599 -23.64 24.11 4.22
CA THR A 599 -25.02 24.24 3.76
C THR A 599 -25.25 25.51 2.95
N ALA A 600 -26.09 25.43 1.93
CA ALA A 600 -26.54 26.59 1.15
C ALA A 600 -28.06 26.57 0.92
N GLY A 601 -28.69 27.73 1.03
CA GLY A 601 -30.14 27.90 0.94
C GLY A 601 -30.60 28.37 -0.44
N GLY A 602 -31.91 28.50 -0.61
CA GLY A 602 -32.54 29.04 -1.81
C GLY A 602 -32.62 28.08 -3.00
N VAL A 603 -33.39 28.47 -4.02
CA VAL A 603 -33.47 27.76 -5.30
C VAL A 603 -32.15 27.91 -6.04
N GLN A 604 -31.50 26.79 -6.35
CA GLN A 604 -30.21 26.81 -7.02
C GLN A 604 -30.37 27.25 -8.48
N LYS A 605 -29.45 28.11 -8.93
CA LYS A 605 -29.36 28.53 -10.33
C LYS A 605 -28.06 27.98 -10.92
N PRO A 606 -27.99 27.73 -12.23
CA PRO A 606 -26.73 27.32 -12.87
C PRO A 606 -25.58 28.30 -12.59
N GLU A 607 -25.87 29.58 -12.40
CA GLU A 607 -24.91 30.62 -12.02
C GLU A 607 -24.26 30.38 -10.65
N SER A 608 -24.95 29.70 -9.74
CA SER A 608 -24.45 29.35 -8.39
C SER A 608 -23.22 28.41 -8.43
N PHE A 609 -22.89 27.86 -9.60
CA PHE A 609 -21.79 26.90 -9.80
C PHE A 609 -20.74 27.38 -10.82
N LYS A 610 -20.80 28.64 -11.29
CA LYS A 610 -19.96 29.16 -12.39
C LYS A 610 -18.57 29.65 -11.97
N GLU A 611 -18.27 29.74 -10.68
CA GLU A 611 -16.99 30.25 -10.20
C GLU A 611 -15.90 29.18 -10.34
N SER A 612 -14.67 29.62 -10.60
CA SER A 612 -13.49 28.75 -10.57
C SER A 612 -13.45 28.05 -9.22
N VAL A 613 -13.47 26.71 -9.22
CA VAL A 613 -13.44 25.89 -8.01
C VAL A 613 -12.10 26.11 -7.29
N GLU A 614 -12.05 27.10 -6.43
CA GLU A 614 -10.88 27.42 -5.63
C GLU A 614 -10.95 26.61 -4.32
N ILE A 615 -10.12 25.58 -4.22
CA ILE A 615 -10.00 24.76 -3.01
C ILE A 615 -9.09 25.50 -2.03
N ALA A 616 -9.63 26.51 -1.36
CA ALA A 616 -8.88 27.40 -0.48
C ALA A 616 -9.60 27.67 0.85
N LYS A 617 -8.79 27.95 1.88
CA LYS A 617 -9.30 28.34 3.20
C LYS A 617 -10.01 29.68 3.08
N GLY A 618 -11.25 29.77 3.53
CA GLY A 618 -12.04 31.00 3.48
C GLY A 618 -12.78 31.24 2.15
N ALA A 619 -12.90 30.22 1.30
CA ALA A 619 -13.83 30.23 0.18
C ALA A 619 -15.22 30.67 0.63
N LYS A 620 -15.89 31.48 -0.19
CA LYS A 620 -17.20 32.08 0.14
C LYS A 620 -18.35 31.37 -0.55
N ASP A 621 -18.09 30.69 -1.65
CA ASP A 621 -19.07 29.89 -2.36
C ASP A 621 -19.18 28.49 -1.75
N PHE A 622 -20.32 27.84 -1.97
CA PHE A 622 -20.60 26.52 -1.40
C PHE A 622 -19.60 25.44 -1.85
N VAL A 623 -19.23 25.44 -3.14
CA VAL A 623 -18.39 24.38 -3.71
C VAL A 623 -16.97 24.50 -3.15
N GLY A 624 -16.41 25.70 -3.12
CA GLY A 624 -15.11 25.98 -2.52
C GLY A 624 -15.08 25.61 -1.04
N MET A 625 -16.09 25.99 -0.25
CA MET A 625 -16.19 25.60 1.16
C MET A 625 -16.22 24.08 1.33
N PHE A 626 -17.09 23.39 0.58
CA PHE A 626 -17.23 21.93 0.68
C PHE A 626 -15.96 21.21 0.26
N PHE A 627 -15.35 21.60 -0.86
CA PHE A 627 -14.15 20.94 -1.38
C PHE A 627 -12.93 21.22 -0.51
N TYR A 628 -12.84 22.41 0.08
CA TYR A 628 -11.81 22.70 1.07
C TYR A 628 -11.93 21.75 2.27
N GLN A 629 -13.12 21.53 2.81
CA GLN A 629 -13.31 20.57 3.92
C GLN A 629 -12.94 19.13 3.53
N ILE A 630 -13.18 18.72 2.28
CA ILE A 630 -12.72 17.41 1.75
C ILE A 630 -11.19 17.36 1.62
N ALA A 631 -10.56 18.45 1.18
CA ALA A 631 -9.11 18.54 1.05
C ALA A 631 -8.40 18.45 2.41
N GLN A 632 -9.06 18.87 3.50
CA GLN A 632 -8.59 18.70 4.88
C GLN A 632 -8.68 17.26 5.40
N HIS A 633 -9.17 16.31 4.59
CA HIS A 633 -9.39 14.90 4.91
C HIS A 633 -10.52 14.63 5.91
N ARG A 634 -10.44 15.22 7.11
CA ARG A 634 -11.41 15.12 8.20
C ARG A 634 -11.48 16.44 8.96
N ASN A 635 -12.61 16.70 9.61
CA ASN A 635 -12.74 17.82 10.55
C ASN A 635 -12.43 17.34 11.97
N TYR A 636 -11.15 17.36 12.35
CA TYR A 636 -10.69 16.91 13.68
C TYR A 636 -11.23 17.77 14.83
N GLN A 637 -11.58 19.03 14.57
CA GLN A 637 -12.13 19.93 15.59
C GLN A 637 -13.44 19.38 16.18
N ARG A 638 -14.24 18.63 15.39
CA ARG A 638 -15.43 17.92 15.91
C ARG A 638 -15.10 16.95 17.05
N GLU A 639 -13.99 16.22 16.92
CA GLU A 639 -13.57 15.25 17.94
C GLU A 639 -12.94 15.97 19.14
N LEU A 640 -12.07 16.96 18.88
CA LEU A 640 -11.42 17.75 19.93
C LEU A 640 -12.43 18.47 20.84
N ASP A 641 -13.54 18.94 20.28
CA ASP A 641 -14.63 19.57 21.04
C ASP A 641 -15.68 18.56 21.53
N GLY A 642 -15.45 17.25 21.34
CA GLY A 642 -16.31 16.18 21.83
C GLY A 642 -17.66 16.01 21.10
N LEU A 643 -17.86 16.69 19.97
CA LEU A 643 -19.12 16.69 19.22
C LEU A 643 -19.42 15.33 18.56
N SER A 644 -18.39 14.59 18.12
CA SER A 644 -18.58 13.27 17.51
C SER A 644 -19.15 12.25 18.50
N SER A 645 -18.91 12.41 19.81
CA SER A 645 -19.41 11.53 20.86
C SER A 645 -20.86 11.81 21.26
N THR A 646 -21.46 12.94 20.84
CA THR A 646 -22.84 13.28 21.17
C THR A 646 -23.86 12.76 20.16
N VAL A 647 -23.39 12.20 19.04
CA VAL A 647 -24.23 11.64 17.98
C VAL A 647 -24.20 10.13 18.09
N ALA A 648 -25.34 9.46 17.89
CA ALA A 648 -25.40 8.01 17.79
C ALA A 648 -25.20 7.60 16.33
N TRP A 649 -24.10 6.91 16.05
CA TRP A 649 -23.68 6.58 14.70
C TRP A 649 -22.90 5.26 14.63
#